data_AF-A0A2C5YAE8-F1
#
_entry.id   AF-A0A2C5YAE8-F1
#
_cell.length_a   1.000
_cell.length_b   1.000
_cell.length_c   1.000
_cell.angle_alpha   90.00
_cell.angle_beta   90.00
_cell.angle_gamma   90.00
#
_symmetry.space_group_name_H-M   'P 1'
#
loop_
_entity.id
_entity.type
_entity.pdbx_description
1 polymer ?
#
loop_
_entity_poly.entity_id
_entity_poly.type
_entity_poly.pdbx_seq_one_letter_code
_entity_poly.pdbx_strand_id
1 'polypeptide(L)'
;MAPKAEIFYAINHVFLPPRLPSEKERHSYDDNLVDAVIKSLNEFSSLVDSSQDRLMSAIKSIKNLKRTRQATISLSDIELEQILEELTDKRMTIPLHVEAQNAAVLIRRPSDSSIVLFEHFELIPSHKEIIETQGRLRRCFPASCVAIDIDIYKNERFRSSIAHTLAKMSHEVVAEMTPEMIEENTTNPSIVSHLFFSFLLANGRKHQPTMLWKNTREEVTRQEGKTVPWRRSAVWLLLRVVLQLELNKQSKEGREHDLYKPFMVFHLTKVLQEAVETQHVDLDVLYVMSAKISRRMVKLDSTQQPDLAKHRGWMFTVYKSLRQVHKFLQSRWDTAQLKWKEPLAMRSVMANELEGDVSFHLPELDHFVAGLQRQRRPGHTRDLERYSQLLPLSHDTFPCVGAINGLGIYGFYDLHTFEKWVAGNLDSWLNNHKKVPIACEKITQAMVSYHQIAMQTYKDSPGDISIMMLTILELWIACDKFAVGIHPQLAQYKHGVPEDAWQWLLLRFKSDSERLYRAERYLKNRNRARKNSPLYDFGKPESFPVVFFQESTQHQKFAEEIAEEASKLQERKLNELRELRASYDEHMNLYLGKSCEELNEIGRLGILEFEEWHFPEKCERCQSKSKADKLTIDVFKWPLPSDKAMAQSIIFEMAVPLVFGL
;
A
#
# COMPACT_ATOMS: atom_id res chain seq x y z
N MET A 1 25.67 5.58 25.84
CA MET A 1 24.69 6.10 24.84
C MET A 1 23.53 5.13 24.58
N ALA A 2 23.63 3.83 24.88
CA ALA A 2 22.60 2.80 24.64
C ALA A 2 21.22 2.96 25.34
N PRO A 3 21.10 3.37 26.63
CA PRO A 3 19.80 3.27 27.34
C PRO A 3 18.71 4.19 26.78
N LYS A 4 19.07 5.24 26.04
CA LYS A 4 18.09 6.14 25.40
C LYS A 4 17.42 5.49 24.19
N ALA A 5 18.16 4.75 23.36
CA ALA A 5 17.59 4.13 22.17
C ALA A 5 16.65 2.97 22.53
N GLU A 6 17.01 2.22 23.58
CA GLU A 6 16.22 1.10 24.11
C GLU A 6 14.81 1.54 24.55
N ILE A 7 14.69 2.66 25.28
CA ILE A 7 13.39 3.15 25.73
C ILE A 7 12.52 3.67 24.58
N PHE A 8 13.11 4.34 23.57
CA PHE A 8 12.36 4.76 22.38
C PHE A 8 11.85 3.55 21.57
N TYR A 9 12.68 2.52 21.42
CA TYR A 9 12.27 1.25 20.80
C TYR A 9 11.10 0.62 21.55
N ALA A 10 11.17 0.57 22.89
CA ALA A 10 10.06 0.10 23.71
C ALA A 10 8.80 0.93 23.55
N ILE A 11 8.89 2.27 23.51
CA ILE A 11 7.75 3.15 23.27
C ILE A 11 7.11 2.85 21.91
N ASN A 12 7.90 2.78 20.84
CA ASN A 12 7.42 2.55 19.47
C ASN A 12 6.67 1.21 19.37
N HIS A 13 7.26 0.12 19.87
CA HIS A 13 6.70 -1.21 19.71
C HIS A 13 5.63 -1.57 20.75
N VAL A 14 5.73 -1.10 21.99
CA VAL A 14 4.77 -1.42 23.06
C VAL A 14 3.58 -0.47 23.03
N PHE A 15 3.84 0.84 22.94
CA PHE A 15 2.80 1.87 23.02
C PHE A 15 2.18 2.25 21.69
N LEU A 16 2.90 2.16 20.57
CA LEU A 16 2.45 2.67 19.27
C LEU A 16 1.93 4.12 19.38
N PRO A 17 2.82 5.11 19.63
CA PRO A 17 2.45 6.52 19.65
C PRO A 17 1.96 6.99 18.26
N PRO A 18 1.27 8.14 18.16
CA PRO A 18 0.76 8.67 16.89
C PRO A 18 1.84 8.91 15.83
N ARG A 19 3.06 9.25 16.26
CA ARG A 19 4.21 9.44 15.37
C ARG A 19 5.16 8.25 15.53
N LEU A 20 5.15 7.35 14.55
CA LEU A 20 6.03 6.19 14.49
C LEU A 20 7.29 6.50 13.64
N PRO A 21 8.36 5.70 13.77
CA PRO A 21 9.51 5.81 12.88
C PRO A 21 9.10 5.60 11.42
N SER A 22 9.80 6.27 10.51
CA SER A 22 9.47 6.25 9.07
C SER A 22 10.31 5.27 8.24
N GLU A 23 11.23 4.55 8.89
CA GLU A 23 12.10 3.54 8.29
C GLU A 23 12.44 2.44 9.30
N LYS A 24 12.93 1.30 8.82
CA LYS A 24 13.43 0.22 9.68
C LYS A 24 14.50 0.75 10.64
N GLU A 25 14.31 0.48 11.93
CA GLU A 25 15.28 0.84 12.96
C GLU A 25 16.59 0.06 12.76
N ARG A 26 17.73 0.75 12.87
CA ARG A 26 19.08 0.20 12.58
C ARG A 26 19.49 -0.94 13.50
N HIS A 27 19.01 -0.90 14.74
CA HIS A 27 19.30 -1.91 15.76
C HIS A 27 17.98 -2.45 16.30
N SER A 28 17.88 -3.78 16.42
CA SER A 28 16.80 -4.39 17.19
C SER A 28 17.16 -4.36 18.67
N TYR A 29 16.23 -3.93 19.51
CA TYR A 29 16.30 -4.02 20.97
C TYR A 29 15.27 -5.01 21.51
N ASP A 30 14.96 -6.05 20.73
CA ASP A 30 14.01 -7.09 21.13
C ASP A 30 14.43 -7.83 22.40
N ASP A 31 15.72 -8.05 22.61
CA ASP A 31 16.20 -8.70 23.84
C ASP A 31 16.02 -7.80 25.07
N ASN A 32 16.16 -6.48 24.92
CA ASN A 32 15.82 -5.52 25.96
C ASN A 32 14.31 -5.53 26.27
N LEU A 33 13.44 -5.73 25.26
CA LEU A 33 12.01 -5.93 25.49
C LEU A 33 11.74 -7.19 26.32
N VAL A 34 12.42 -8.30 25.99
CA VAL A 34 12.31 -9.56 26.74
C VAL A 34 12.74 -9.35 28.19
N ASP A 35 13.87 -8.66 28.42
CA ASP A 35 14.38 -8.36 29.76
C ASP A 35 13.47 -7.43 30.56
N ALA A 36 12.91 -6.40 29.92
CA ALA A 36 11.92 -5.51 30.55
C ALA A 36 10.66 -6.27 30.97
N VAL A 37 10.20 -7.24 30.16
CA VAL A 37 9.07 -8.12 30.51
C VAL A 37 9.44 -9.05 31.67
N ILE A 38 10.62 -9.67 31.67
CA ILE A 38 11.08 -10.53 32.78
C ILE A 38 11.13 -9.74 34.08
N LYS A 39 11.75 -8.56 34.07
CA LYS A 39 11.83 -7.66 35.24
C LYS A 39 10.42 -7.31 35.73
N SER A 40 9.54 -6.90 34.82
CA SER A 40 8.15 -6.56 35.15
C SER A 40 7.37 -7.73 35.72
N LEU A 41 7.58 -8.96 35.22
CA LEU A 41 6.92 -10.16 35.73
C LEU A 41 7.36 -10.50 37.15
N ASN A 42 8.66 -10.42 37.46
CA ASN A 42 9.18 -10.69 38.80
C ASN A 42 8.65 -9.66 39.82
N GLU A 43 8.58 -8.38 39.44
CA GLU A 43 7.99 -7.35 40.28
C GLU A 43 6.47 -7.51 40.40
N PHE A 44 5.79 -7.95 39.34
CA PHE A 44 4.35 -8.20 39.40
C PHE A 44 4.04 -9.42 40.28
N SER A 45 4.86 -10.48 40.23
CA SER A 45 4.65 -11.69 41.02
C SER A 45 4.81 -11.45 42.52
N SER A 46 5.67 -10.52 42.94
CA SER A 46 5.78 -10.15 44.36
C SER A 46 4.59 -9.34 44.88
N LEU A 47 3.72 -8.85 43.99
CA LEU A 47 2.56 -8.01 44.31
C LEU A 47 1.21 -8.74 44.18
N VAL A 48 1.22 -10.03 43.80
CA VAL A 48 0.03 -10.83 43.55
C VAL A 48 0.10 -12.12 44.35
N ASP A 49 -0.62 -12.23 45.45
CA ASP A 49 -0.49 -13.39 46.36
C ASP A 49 -1.08 -14.69 45.79
N SER A 50 -2.10 -14.61 44.93
CA SER A 50 -2.75 -15.78 44.33
C SER A 50 -2.10 -16.17 42.99
N SER A 51 -2.24 -17.44 42.58
CA SER A 51 -1.84 -17.91 41.25
C SER A 51 -0.34 -17.84 40.93
N GLN A 52 0.52 -17.95 41.95
CA GLN A 52 1.97 -17.95 41.83
C GLN A 52 2.48 -18.97 40.81
N ASP A 53 1.90 -20.17 40.74
CA ASP A 53 2.29 -21.20 39.76
C ASP A 53 2.20 -20.70 38.30
N ARG A 54 1.13 -19.96 37.97
CA ARG A 54 0.92 -19.41 36.61
C ARG A 54 1.95 -18.33 36.30
N LEU A 55 2.24 -17.47 37.28
CA LEU A 55 3.22 -16.40 37.17
C LEU A 55 4.64 -16.96 37.02
N MET A 56 5.01 -17.97 37.81
CA MET A 56 6.29 -18.66 37.71
C MET A 56 6.44 -19.41 36.38
N SER A 57 5.37 -20.04 35.90
CA SER A 57 5.34 -20.65 34.56
C SER A 57 5.55 -19.63 33.45
N ALA A 58 4.89 -18.46 33.54
CA ALA A 58 5.10 -17.36 32.61
C ALA A 58 6.55 -16.84 32.65
N ILE A 59 7.10 -16.55 33.84
CA ILE A 59 8.50 -16.12 34.03
C ILE A 59 9.47 -17.13 33.40
N LYS A 60 9.28 -18.43 33.67
CA LYS A 60 10.12 -19.48 33.10
C LYS A 60 10.01 -19.52 31.58
N SER A 61 8.81 -19.40 31.03
CA SER A 61 8.58 -19.42 29.57
C SER A 61 9.24 -18.24 28.86
N ILE A 62 9.20 -17.04 29.44
CA ILE A 62 9.87 -15.86 28.86
C ILE A 62 11.39 -15.95 29.02
N LYS A 63 11.90 -16.51 30.13
CA LYS A 63 13.33 -16.82 30.28
C LYS A 63 13.80 -17.86 29.25
N ASN A 64 12.98 -18.87 28.95
CA ASN A 64 13.27 -19.83 27.88
C ASN A 64 13.30 -19.16 26.51
N LEU A 65 12.37 -18.24 26.23
CA LEU A 65 12.41 -17.44 25.00
C LEU A 65 13.73 -16.66 24.87
N LYS A 66 14.23 -16.09 25.97
CA LYS A 66 15.55 -15.44 25.97
C LYS A 66 16.68 -16.43 25.61
N ARG A 67 16.70 -17.60 26.26
CA ARG A 67 17.69 -18.65 25.99
C ARG A 67 17.64 -19.16 24.55
N THR A 68 16.44 -19.46 24.03
CA THR A 68 16.28 -19.98 22.67
C THR A 68 16.68 -18.96 21.62
N ARG A 69 16.35 -17.67 21.82
CA ARG A 69 16.82 -16.59 20.94
C ARG A 69 18.34 -16.51 20.90
N GLN A 70 18.99 -16.56 22.07
CA GLN A 70 20.46 -16.56 22.17
C GLN A 70 21.08 -17.77 21.45
N ALA A 71 20.51 -18.96 21.62
CA ALA A 71 20.95 -20.18 20.94
C ALA A 71 20.79 -20.10 19.42
N THR A 72 19.66 -19.57 18.92
CA THR A 72 19.43 -19.42 17.47
C THR A 72 20.32 -18.35 16.84
N ILE A 73 20.62 -17.26 17.57
CA ILE A 73 21.51 -16.20 17.09
C ILE A 73 22.96 -16.67 17.07
N SER A 74 23.37 -17.49 18.04
CA SER A 74 24.72 -18.06 18.13
C SER A 74 24.94 -19.27 17.21
N LEU A 75 23.92 -19.66 16.43
CA LEU A 75 23.93 -20.85 15.56
C LEU A 75 24.28 -22.13 16.32
N SER A 76 23.89 -22.20 17.61
CA SER A 76 24.23 -23.32 18.49
C SER A 76 23.09 -24.34 18.55
N ASP A 77 23.16 -25.33 17.67
CA ASP A 77 22.24 -26.48 17.68
C ASP A 77 22.30 -27.23 19.03
N ILE A 78 23.47 -27.26 19.65
CA ILE A 78 23.75 -27.94 20.92
C ILE A 78 22.97 -27.32 22.07
N GLU A 79 22.93 -25.98 22.17
CA GLU A 79 22.20 -25.32 23.25
C GLU A 79 20.69 -25.49 23.08
N LEU A 80 20.20 -25.44 21.84
CA LEU A 80 18.79 -25.71 21.56
C LEU A 80 18.42 -27.16 21.87
N GLU A 81 19.27 -28.12 21.51
CA GLU A 81 19.08 -29.54 21.82
C GLU A 81 19.03 -29.78 23.34
N GLN A 82 19.91 -29.15 24.12
CA GLN A 82 19.87 -29.20 25.59
C GLN A 82 18.54 -28.65 26.15
N ILE A 83 18.05 -27.52 25.61
CA ILE A 83 16.78 -26.93 26.04
C ILE A 83 15.60 -27.87 25.72
N LEU A 84 15.64 -28.55 24.56
CA LEU A 84 14.62 -29.53 24.19
C LEU A 84 14.72 -30.80 25.05
N GLU A 85 15.92 -31.25 25.38
CA GLU A 85 16.13 -32.38 26.28
C GLU A 85 15.51 -32.11 27.66
N GLU A 86 15.65 -30.90 28.20
CA GLU A 86 15.04 -30.50 29.46
C GLU A 86 13.50 -30.71 29.47
N LEU A 87 12.82 -30.62 28.32
CA LEU A 87 11.37 -30.85 28.20
C LEU A 87 10.96 -32.32 28.43
N THR A 88 11.90 -33.25 28.27
CA THR A 88 11.69 -34.68 28.49
C THR A 88 11.33 -34.98 29.93
N ASP A 89 11.95 -34.28 30.87
CA ASP A 89 11.77 -34.47 32.31
C ASP A 89 10.99 -33.33 32.96
N LYS A 90 11.17 -32.10 32.46
CA LYS A 90 10.57 -30.90 33.05
C LYS A 90 9.31 -30.50 32.28
N ARG A 91 8.26 -30.18 33.03
CA ARG A 91 7.07 -29.53 32.49
C ARG A 91 7.40 -28.06 32.24
N MET A 92 7.46 -27.65 30.98
CA MET A 92 7.71 -26.26 30.59
C MET A 92 7.14 -25.95 29.21
N THR A 93 7.06 -24.65 28.91
CA THR A 93 6.80 -24.11 27.58
C THR A 93 8.09 -23.50 27.06
N ILE A 94 8.44 -23.83 25.82
CA ILE A 94 9.63 -23.34 25.12
C ILE A 94 9.14 -22.56 23.91
N PRO A 95 9.09 -21.23 23.99
CA PRO A 95 8.85 -20.39 22.82
C PRO A 95 10.14 -20.23 22.00
N LEU A 96 10.00 -20.33 20.68
CA LEU A 96 11.06 -20.06 19.72
C LEU A 96 10.61 -18.98 18.73
N HIS A 97 11.54 -18.07 18.44
CA HIS A 97 11.41 -17.09 17.38
C HIS A 97 12.17 -17.59 16.15
N VAL A 98 11.45 -18.02 15.12
CA VAL A 98 12.06 -18.45 13.85
C VAL A 98 12.09 -17.24 12.91
N GLU A 99 13.07 -16.37 13.13
CA GLU A 99 13.11 -15.02 12.57
C GLU A 99 13.08 -15.00 11.04
N ALA A 100 13.97 -15.76 10.39
CA ALA A 100 14.05 -15.78 8.93
C ALA A 100 12.77 -16.30 8.25
N GLN A 101 11.93 -17.07 8.96
CA GLN A 101 10.65 -17.59 8.43
C GLN A 101 9.41 -16.83 8.93
N ASN A 102 9.55 -15.67 9.57
CA ASN A 102 8.41 -14.89 10.07
C ASN A 102 7.42 -15.71 10.93
N ALA A 103 7.95 -16.64 11.73
CA ALA A 103 7.14 -17.60 12.46
C ALA A 103 7.59 -17.74 13.92
N ALA A 104 6.66 -18.18 14.76
CA ALA A 104 6.96 -18.67 16.09
C ALA A 104 6.58 -20.13 16.21
N VAL A 105 7.36 -20.88 16.98
CA VAL A 105 7.07 -22.26 17.38
C VAL A 105 6.99 -22.31 18.91
N LEU A 106 5.90 -22.84 19.44
CA LEU A 106 5.75 -23.16 20.86
C LEU A 106 5.83 -24.66 21.04
N ILE A 107 6.76 -25.11 21.86
CA ILE A 107 6.90 -26.51 22.24
C ILE A 107 6.53 -26.61 23.71
N ARG A 108 5.48 -27.36 24.03
CA ARG A 108 4.98 -27.46 25.41
C ARG A 108 4.50 -28.85 25.75
N ARG A 109 4.64 -29.20 27.03
CA ARG A 109 4.13 -30.45 27.58
C ARG A 109 2.93 -30.18 28.51
N PRO A 110 1.70 -30.52 28.11
CA PRO A 110 0.51 -30.36 28.95
C PRO A 110 0.54 -31.24 30.21
N SER A 111 -0.16 -30.81 31.25
CA SER A 111 -0.36 -31.59 32.48
C SER A 111 -1.02 -32.94 32.17
N ASP A 112 -0.47 -34.01 32.74
CA ASP A 112 -1.02 -35.38 32.71
C ASP A 112 -1.17 -35.99 31.32
N SER A 113 -0.30 -35.57 30.39
CA SER A 113 -0.31 -36.07 29.01
C SER A 113 1.00 -36.75 28.64
N SER A 114 0.92 -37.91 27.98
CA SER A 114 2.03 -38.64 27.37
C SER A 114 2.45 -38.03 26.04
N ILE A 115 2.22 -36.72 25.83
CA ILE A 115 2.43 -36.03 24.56
C ILE A 115 3.20 -34.72 24.75
N VAL A 116 3.90 -34.33 23.69
CA VAL A 116 4.51 -33.02 23.51
C VAL A 116 3.77 -32.32 22.38
N LEU A 117 3.30 -31.09 22.64
CA LEU A 117 2.60 -30.27 21.68
C LEU A 117 3.57 -29.31 21.00
N PHE A 118 3.50 -29.29 19.67
CA PHE A 118 4.15 -28.33 18.81
C PHE A 118 3.10 -27.45 18.17
N GLU A 119 3.21 -26.15 18.37
CA GLU A 119 2.27 -25.16 17.86
C GLU A 119 3.03 -24.12 17.06
N HIS A 120 2.48 -23.66 15.94
CA HIS A 120 3.08 -22.55 15.18
C HIS A 120 2.09 -21.45 14.86
N PHE A 121 2.61 -20.27 14.60
CA PHE A 121 1.86 -19.14 14.06
C PHE A 121 2.80 -18.11 13.44
N GLU A 122 2.25 -17.37 12.49
CA GLU A 122 2.94 -16.25 11.83
C GLU A 122 3.03 -15.05 12.79
N LEU A 123 4.14 -14.31 12.75
CA LEU A 123 4.34 -13.15 13.62
C LEU A 123 3.92 -11.83 12.96
N ILE A 124 4.44 -11.54 11.78
CA ILE A 124 4.15 -10.31 11.05
C ILE A 124 3.20 -10.64 9.89
N PRO A 125 1.99 -10.07 9.86
CA PRO A 125 1.06 -10.29 8.76
C PRO A 125 1.55 -9.60 7.48
N SER A 126 1.01 -10.03 6.34
CA SER A 126 1.32 -9.44 5.04
C SER A 126 0.90 -7.97 4.98
N HIS A 127 1.56 -7.16 4.14
CA HIS A 127 1.15 -5.76 3.94
C HIS A 127 -0.27 -5.64 3.43
N LYS A 128 -0.67 -6.55 2.53
CA LYS A 128 -2.02 -6.61 2.00
C LYS A 128 -3.05 -6.72 3.13
N GLU A 129 -2.85 -7.65 4.07
CA GLU A 129 -3.74 -7.80 5.22
C GLU A 129 -3.76 -6.55 6.12
N ILE A 130 -2.64 -5.85 6.27
CA ILE A 130 -2.58 -4.62 7.08
C ILE A 130 -3.35 -3.48 6.40
N ILE A 131 -3.14 -3.27 5.10
CA ILE A 131 -3.71 -2.15 4.33
C ILE A 131 -5.20 -2.37 4.04
N GLU A 132 -5.59 -3.59 3.66
CA GLU A 132 -6.99 -3.91 3.31
C GLU A 132 -7.90 -4.01 4.53
N THR A 133 -7.36 -4.21 5.73
CA THR A 133 -8.18 -4.36 6.93
C THR A 133 -8.84 -3.05 7.32
N GLN A 134 -10.17 -3.02 7.23
CA GLN A 134 -10.98 -1.99 7.86
C GLN A 134 -11.12 -2.28 9.36
N GLY A 135 -10.59 -1.38 10.21
CA GLY A 135 -10.75 -1.45 11.66
C GLY A 135 -9.62 -2.19 12.39
N ARG A 136 -9.83 -3.46 12.79
CA ARG A 136 -8.88 -4.23 13.60
C ARG A 136 -8.60 -5.59 12.97
N LEU A 137 -7.34 -5.86 12.65
CA LEU A 137 -6.90 -7.14 12.13
C LEU A 137 -7.05 -8.21 13.22
N ARG A 138 -7.90 -9.22 12.95
CA ARG A 138 -8.19 -10.30 13.88
C ARG A 138 -7.43 -11.55 13.46
N ARG A 139 -6.51 -12.02 14.30
CA ARG A 139 -5.66 -13.19 14.05
C ARG A 139 -5.87 -14.26 15.12
N CYS A 140 -5.66 -15.52 14.76
CA CYS A 140 -5.78 -16.67 15.65
C CYS A 140 -4.40 -17.22 15.99
N PHE A 141 -4.17 -17.55 17.27
CA PHE A 141 -2.91 -18.09 17.77
C PHE A 141 -3.15 -19.28 18.70
N PRO A 142 -2.49 -20.43 18.53
CA PRO A 142 -1.67 -20.79 17.37
C PRO A 142 -2.53 -21.10 16.13
N ALA A 143 -1.90 -21.16 14.96
CA ALA A 143 -2.56 -21.47 13.69
C ALA A 143 -2.79 -23.00 13.51
N SER A 144 -1.82 -23.81 13.92
CA SER A 144 -1.92 -25.28 13.91
C SER A 144 -1.18 -25.89 15.10
N CYS A 145 -1.50 -27.15 15.41
CA CYS A 145 -0.91 -27.91 16.50
C CYS A 145 -0.74 -29.39 16.14
N VAL A 146 0.41 -29.94 16.51
CA VAL A 146 0.77 -31.35 16.35
C VAL A 146 1.15 -31.92 17.72
N ALA A 147 0.60 -33.08 18.05
CA ALA A 147 0.96 -33.85 19.22
C ALA A 147 1.91 -34.99 18.83
N ILE A 148 3.06 -35.05 19.48
CA ILE A 148 4.04 -36.13 19.38
C ILE A 148 4.00 -36.93 20.69
N ASP A 149 3.93 -38.26 20.62
CA ASP A 149 3.98 -39.07 21.84
C ASP A 149 5.37 -38.99 22.49
N ILE A 150 5.40 -39.00 23.83
CA ILE A 150 6.61 -38.75 24.61
C ILE A 150 7.72 -39.76 24.32
N ASP A 151 7.37 -40.99 23.96
CA ASP A 151 8.34 -42.04 23.63
C ASP A 151 9.08 -41.76 22.31
N ILE A 152 8.38 -41.15 21.34
CA ILE A 152 8.99 -40.67 20.10
C ILE A 152 9.86 -39.44 20.39
N TYR A 153 9.36 -38.51 21.19
CA TYR A 153 10.11 -37.30 21.57
C TYR A 153 11.38 -37.62 22.39
N LYS A 154 11.36 -38.70 23.17
CA LYS A 154 12.51 -39.21 23.93
C LYS A 154 13.65 -39.74 23.05
N ASN A 155 13.41 -39.96 21.76
CA ASN A 155 14.47 -40.31 20.83
C ASN A 155 15.43 -39.13 20.62
N GLU A 156 16.71 -39.32 20.95
CA GLU A 156 17.77 -38.32 20.81
C GLU A 156 17.92 -37.83 19.36
N ARG A 157 17.95 -38.74 18.38
CA ARG A 157 18.07 -38.37 16.96
C ARG A 157 16.90 -37.51 16.49
N PHE A 158 15.70 -37.77 17.00
CA PHE A 158 14.52 -36.96 16.70
C PHE A 158 14.65 -35.55 17.27
N ARG A 159 15.08 -35.39 18.53
CA ARG A 159 15.33 -34.08 19.14
C ARG A 159 16.44 -33.32 18.44
N SER A 160 17.56 -33.97 18.15
CA SER A 160 18.68 -33.38 17.43
C SER A 160 18.26 -32.88 16.03
N SER A 161 17.46 -33.70 15.31
CA SER A 161 16.90 -33.30 14.01
C SER A 161 15.99 -32.07 14.12
N ILE A 162 15.15 -31.99 15.16
CA ILE A 162 14.31 -30.80 15.43
C ILE A 162 15.17 -29.58 15.76
N ALA A 163 16.15 -29.72 16.65
CA ALA A 163 17.04 -28.65 17.06
C ALA A 163 17.79 -28.07 15.85
N HIS A 164 18.46 -28.94 15.09
CA HIS A 164 19.19 -28.57 13.88
C HIS A 164 18.27 -27.89 12.85
N THR A 165 17.09 -28.45 12.60
CA THR A 165 16.14 -27.88 11.63
C THR A 165 15.65 -26.49 12.06
N LEU A 166 15.25 -26.31 13.32
CA LEU A 166 14.75 -25.03 13.82
C LEU A 166 15.85 -23.97 13.92
N ALA A 167 17.06 -24.36 14.33
CA ALA A 167 18.22 -23.46 14.33
C ALA A 167 18.52 -22.99 12.90
N LYS A 168 18.60 -23.91 11.94
CA LYS A 168 18.77 -23.65 10.50
C LYS A 168 17.70 -22.69 9.95
N MET A 169 16.42 -23.03 10.16
CA MET A 169 15.30 -22.20 9.71
C MET A 169 15.28 -20.81 10.34
N SER A 170 15.88 -20.61 11.52
CA SER A 170 15.88 -19.32 12.20
C SER A 170 16.78 -18.27 11.54
N HIS A 171 17.80 -18.69 10.79
CA HIS A 171 18.77 -17.78 10.16
C HIS A 171 18.86 -17.91 8.63
N GLU A 172 18.55 -19.08 8.05
CA GLU A 172 18.58 -19.26 6.59
C GLU A 172 17.34 -18.66 5.94
N VAL A 173 17.54 -17.79 4.95
CA VAL A 173 16.46 -17.21 4.15
C VAL A 173 16.17 -18.13 2.96
N VAL A 174 14.90 -18.41 2.69
CA VAL A 174 14.48 -19.18 1.52
C VAL A 174 13.96 -18.22 0.44
N ALA A 175 14.60 -18.20 -0.73
CA ALA A 175 14.35 -17.24 -1.79
C ALA A 175 12.89 -17.28 -2.26
N GLU A 176 12.31 -18.47 -2.42
CA GLU A 176 10.94 -18.68 -2.88
C GLU A 176 9.88 -18.19 -1.88
N MET A 177 10.26 -18.05 -0.61
CA MET A 177 9.38 -17.57 0.47
C MET A 177 9.62 -16.10 0.79
N THR A 178 10.67 -15.53 0.22
CA THR A 178 11.02 -14.12 0.36
C THR A 178 10.34 -13.36 -0.78
N PRO A 179 9.60 -12.28 -0.48
CA PRO A 179 8.98 -11.49 -1.54
C PRO A 179 10.03 -10.81 -2.43
N GLU A 180 9.77 -10.74 -3.74
CA GLU A 180 10.62 -10.05 -4.73
C GLU A 180 10.86 -8.58 -4.35
N MET A 181 9.87 -7.95 -3.70
CA MET A 181 9.99 -6.63 -3.08
C MET A 181 9.80 -6.73 -1.57
N ILE A 182 10.92 -6.77 -0.83
CA ILE A 182 10.95 -6.72 0.65
C ILE A 182 10.25 -5.44 1.18
N GLU A 183 10.21 -4.40 0.36
CA GLU A 183 9.50 -3.15 0.64
C GLU A 183 7.98 -3.33 0.76
N GLU A 184 7.43 -4.40 0.15
CA GLU A 184 5.99 -4.59 -0.05
C GLU A 184 5.42 -5.81 0.66
N ASN A 185 6.22 -6.74 1.18
CA ASN A 185 5.66 -7.91 1.86
C ASN A 185 6.56 -8.51 2.94
N THR A 186 6.02 -9.49 3.67
CA THR A 186 6.74 -10.28 4.66
C THR A 186 7.08 -11.66 4.14
N THR A 187 8.11 -12.30 4.73
CA THR A 187 8.43 -13.70 4.42
C THR A 187 7.23 -14.59 4.72
N ASN A 188 6.92 -15.48 3.78
CA ASN A 188 5.85 -16.46 3.95
C ASN A 188 6.29 -17.54 4.97
N PRO A 189 5.51 -17.81 6.03
CA PRO A 189 5.88 -18.79 7.07
C PRO A 189 5.80 -20.26 6.63
N SER A 190 5.63 -20.54 5.34
CA SER A 190 5.42 -21.86 4.76
C SER A 190 6.51 -22.89 5.07
N ILE A 191 7.76 -22.46 5.26
CA ILE A 191 8.84 -23.37 5.69
C ILE A 191 8.56 -23.97 7.05
N VAL A 192 8.03 -23.18 7.99
CA VAL A 192 7.61 -23.71 9.29
C VAL A 192 6.25 -24.41 9.16
N SER A 193 5.25 -23.77 8.56
CA SER A 193 3.87 -24.27 8.58
C SER A 193 3.64 -25.51 7.69
N HIS A 194 4.39 -25.67 6.61
CA HIS A 194 4.26 -26.81 5.69
C HIS A 194 5.41 -27.78 5.82
N LEU A 195 6.68 -27.36 5.66
CA LEU A 195 7.80 -28.30 5.65
C LEU A 195 8.05 -28.90 7.05
N PHE A 196 8.33 -28.06 8.06
CA PHE A 196 8.61 -28.54 9.42
C PHE A 196 7.39 -29.23 10.05
N PHE A 197 6.20 -28.66 9.90
CA PHE A 197 4.99 -29.27 10.47
C PHE A 197 4.53 -30.54 9.75
N SER A 198 4.85 -30.74 8.47
CA SER A 198 4.64 -32.05 7.81
C SER A 198 5.57 -33.12 8.37
N PHE A 199 6.83 -32.79 8.64
CA PHE A 199 7.76 -33.68 9.33
C PHE A 199 7.25 -34.07 10.72
N LEU A 200 6.73 -33.12 11.49
CA LEU A 200 6.13 -33.41 12.80
C LEU A 200 4.87 -34.28 12.67
N LEU A 201 4.00 -34.00 11.70
CA LEU A 201 2.78 -34.79 11.46
C LEU A 201 3.10 -36.24 11.08
N ALA A 202 4.17 -36.50 10.32
CA ALA A 202 4.61 -37.84 9.99
C ALA A 202 5.01 -38.68 11.23
N ASN A 203 5.41 -38.01 12.32
CA ASN A 203 5.84 -38.64 13.57
C ASN A 203 4.82 -38.48 14.72
N GLY A 204 3.61 -38.01 14.42
CA GLY A 204 2.59 -37.78 15.44
C GLY A 204 1.20 -37.62 14.86
N ARG A 205 0.39 -36.75 15.47
CA ARG A 205 -1.00 -36.53 15.06
C ARG A 205 -1.42 -35.07 15.16
N LYS A 206 -2.33 -34.65 14.30
CA LYS A 206 -2.96 -33.33 14.40
C LYS A 206 -3.69 -33.21 15.74
N HIS A 207 -3.49 -32.09 16.42
CA HIS A 207 -4.14 -31.79 17.70
C HIS A 207 -4.89 -30.46 17.62
N GLN A 208 -5.97 -30.31 18.37
CA GLN A 208 -6.68 -29.03 18.45
C GLN A 208 -6.07 -28.17 19.57
N PRO A 209 -5.49 -27.01 19.25
CA PRO A 209 -4.90 -26.14 20.26
C PRO A 209 -5.95 -25.33 21.01
N THR A 210 -5.56 -24.78 22.16
CA THR A 210 -6.30 -23.71 22.82
C THR A 210 -6.17 -22.45 21.97
N MET A 211 -7.20 -22.16 21.16
CA MET A 211 -7.18 -21.02 20.23
C MET A 211 -7.36 -19.68 20.95
N LEU A 212 -6.47 -18.75 20.64
CA LEU A 212 -6.49 -17.37 21.08
C LEU A 212 -6.83 -16.45 19.92
N TRP A 213 -7.98 -15.78 19.99
CA TRP A 213 -8.31 -14.70 19.06
C TRP A 213 -7.79 -13.37 19.57
N LYS A 214 -6.98 -12.69 18.77
CA LYS A 214 -6.38 -11.40 19.13
C LYS A 214 -6.60 -10.37 18.03
N ASN A 215 -7.02 -9.18 18.44
CA ASN A 215 -6.97 -8.00 17.57
C ASN A 215 -5.54 -7.46 17.60
N THR A 216 -4.78 -7.73 16.53
CA THR A 216 -3.43 -7.21 16.32
C THR A 216 -3.52 -5.82 15.71
N ARG A 217 -2.80 -4.87 16.31
CA ARG A 217 -2.68 -3.52 15.76
C ARG A 217 -1.27 -3.44 15.18
N GLU A 218 -1.20 -3.54 13.87
CA GLU A 218 0.02 -3.41 13.09
C GLU A 218 -0.08 -2.13 12.26
N GLU A 219 1.04 -1.45 12.09
CA GLU A 219 1.18 -0.24 11.29
C GLU A 219 2.47 -0.37 10.48
N VAL A 220 2.44 0.14 9.26
CA VAL A 220 3.56 0.15 8.33
C VAL A 220 3.76 1.60 7.92
N THR A 221 4.91 2.15 8.24
CA THR A 221 5.25 3.54 7.96
C THR A 221 6.50 3.61 7.09
N ARG A 222 6.42 4.39 6.01
CA ARG A 222 7.49 4.58 5.04
C ARG A 222 7.59 6.06 4.68
N GLN A 223 8.79 6.62 4.75
CA GLN A 223 9.09 7.92 4.15
C GLN A 223 9.49 7.77 2.69
N GLU A 224 9.11 8.75 1.88
CA GLU A 224 9.50 8.85 0.48
C GLU A 224 11.03 8.79 0.32
N GLY A 225 11.53 7.93 -0.57
CA GLY A 225 12.96 7.71 -0.79
C GLY A 225 13.64 6.67 0.12
N LYS A 226 12.93 6.03 1.05
CA LYS A 226 13.47 4.92 1.88
C LYS A 226 13.01 3.56 1.35
N THR A 227 13.88 2.55 1.33
CA THR A 227 13.57 1.23 0.77
C THR A 227 12.84 0.32 1.75
N VAL A 228 13.26 0.24 3.01
CA VAL A 228 12.66 -0.66 4.00
C VAL A 228 11.73 0.07 4.97
N PRO A 229 10.42 -0.27 5.03
CA PRO A 229 9.48 0.38 5.93
C PRO A 229 9.72 0.01 7.40
N TRP A 230 9.27 0.85 8.32
CA TRP A 230 9.18 0.48 9.72
C TRP A 230 8.02 -0.51 9.93
N ARG A 231 8.26 -1.52 10.77
CA ARG A 231 7.27 -2.51 11.19
C ARG A 231 7.38 -2.73 12.69
N ARG A 232 6.26 -3.14 13.29
CA ARG A 232 6.24 -3.49 14.71
C ARG A 232 7.05 -4.77 14.98
N SER A 233 7.73 -4.83 16.12
CA SER A 233 8.49 -5.99 16.58
C SER A 233 7.65 -7.27 16.60
N ALA A 234 8.15 -8.30 15.90
CA ALA A 234 7.62 -9.66 15.92
C ALA A 234 7.72 -10.29 17.31
N VAL A 235 8.83 -10.04 18.01
CA VAL A 235 9.08 -10.53 19.37
C VAL A 235 8.06 -9.97 20.35
N TRP A 236 7.64 -8.71 20.19
CA TRP A 236 6.59 -8.14 21.02
C TRP A 236 5.24 -8.87 20.88
N LEU A 237 4.87 -9.30 19.66
CA LEU A 237 3.68 -10.13 19.48
C LEU A 237 3.88 -11.51 20.15
N LEU A 238 5.04 -12.14 19.94
CA LEU A 238 5.37 -13.43 20.55
C LEU A 238 5.25 -13.38 22.07
N LEU A 239 5.86 -12.38 22.72
CA LEU A 239 5.74 -12.12 24.15
C LEU A 239 4.26 -12.03 24.57
N ARG A 240 3.45 -11.25 23.86
CA ARG A 240 2.03 -11.07 24.16
C ARG A 240 1.19 -12.33 23.97
N VAL A 241 1.56 -13.23 23.07
CA VAL A 241 0.87 -14.51 22.86
C VAL A 241 1.27 -15.49 23.96
N VAL A 242 2.57 -15.68 24.20
CA VAL A 242 3.10 -16.55 25.26
C VAL A 242 2.54 -16.16 26.63
N LEU A 243 2.62 -14.88 27.00
CA LEU A 243 2.11 -14.39 28.28
C LEU A 243 0.62 -14.65 28.43
N GLN A 244 -0.17 -14.47 27.37
CA GLN A 244 -1.60 -14.69 27.46
C GLN A 244 -1.93 -16.18 27.60
N LEU A 245 -1.24 -17.05 26.86
CA LEU A 245 -1.40 -18.51 26.97
C LEU A 245 -0.99 -19.02 28.36
N GLU A 246 0.10 -18.50 28.92
CA GLU A 246 0.61 -18.90 30.25
C GLU A 246 -0.26 -18.38 31.40
N LEU A 247 -0.67 -17.11 31.35
CA LEU A 247 -1.42 -16.47 32.43
C LEU A 247 -2.92 -16.83 32.40
N ASN A 248 -3.46 -17.24 31.26
CA ASN A 248 -4.85 -17.70 31.14
C ASN A 248 -5.03 -19.22 31.32
N LYS A 249 -3.98 -19.97 31.70
CA LYS A 249 -4.13 -21.38 32.08
C LYS A 249 -5.17 -21.49 33.20
N GLN A 250 -6.09 -22.47 33.07
CA GLN A 250 -7.10 -22.74 34.11
C GLN A 250 -6.41 -23.06 35.43
N SER A 251 -6.88 -22.46 36.53
CA SER A 251 -6.42 -22.84 37.87
C SER A 251 -7.08 -24.16 38.29
N LYS A 252 -6.42 -24.93 39.15
CA LYS A 252 -6.99 -26.15 39.76
C LYS A 252 -8.25 -25.87 40.59
N GLU A 253 -8.53 -24.61 40.92
CA GLU A 253 -9.62 -24.18 41.81
C GLU A 253 -10.81 -23.57 41.05
N GLY A 254 -10.84 -23.63 39.72
CA GLY A 254 -12.03 -23.30 38.92
C GLY A 254 -12.45 -21.82 38.86
N ARG A 255 -11.72 -20.90 39.49
CA ARG A 255 -11.96 -19.44 39.39
C ARG A 255 -11.05 -18.80 38.35
N GLU A 256 -11.66 -18.39 37.23
CA GLU A 256 -10.99 -17.72 36.10
C GLU A 256 -10.74 -16.24 36.38
N HIS A 257 -9.63 -15.91 37.04
CA HIS A 257 -9.11 -14.54 37.02
C HIS A 257 -8.08 -14.38 35.88
N ASP A 258 -8.35 -13.45 34.97
CA ASP A 258 -7.49 -13.03 33.86
C ASP A 258 -6.32 -12.20 34.42
N LEU A 259 -5.15 -12.82 34.55
CA LEU A 259 -3.92 -12.15 35.01
C LEU A 259 -3.18 -11.45 33.87
N TYR A 260 -3.49 -11.78 32.61
CA TYR A 260 -2.83 -11.22 31.45
C TYR A 260 -3.08 -9.71 31.34
N LYS A 261 -4.34 -9.28 31.41
CA LYS A 261 -4.65 -7.84 31.26
C LYS A 261 -4.08 -6.99 32.41
N PRO A 262 -4.19 -7.38 33.70
CA PRO A 262 -3.48 -6.72 34.81
C PRO A 262 -1.98 -6.61 34.58
N PHE A 263 -1.32 -7.71 34.22
CA PHE A 263 0.12 -7.70 33.94
C PHE A 263 0.48 -6.74 32.80
N MET A 264 -0.29 -6.73 31.71
CA MET A 264 -0.05 -5.82 30.59
C MET A 264 -0.13 -4.35 31.01
N VAL A 265 -1.06 -3.99 31.91
CA VAL A 265 -1.14 -2.62 32.43
C VAL A 265 0.06 -2.30 33.31
N PHE A 266 0.44 -3.22 34.20
CA PHE A 266 1.61 -3.07 35.06
C PHE A 266 2.91 -2.89 34.25
N HIS A 267 3.15 -3.74 33.25
CA HIS A 267 4.32 -3.65 32.38
C HIS A 267 4.35 -2.32 31.59
N LEU A 268 3.21 -1.87 31.06
CA LEU A 268 3.11 -0.55 30.43
C LEU A 268 3.50 0.56 31.41
N THR A 269 3.07 0.47 32.68
CA THR A 269 3.47 1.42 33.71
C THR A 269 4.98 1.42 33.96
N LYS A 270 5.64 0.26 33.97
CA LYS A 270 7.10 0.18 34.14
C LYS A 270 7.86 0.89 33.01
N VAL A 271 7.43 0.67 31.77
CA VAL A 271 8.00 1.37 30.61
C VAL A 271 7.73 2.88 30.69
N LEU A 272 6.55 3.32 31.19
CA LEU A 272 6.28 4.73 31.41
C LEU A 272 7.19 5.35 32.50
N GLN A 273 7.46 4.64 33.59
CA GLN A 273 8.36 5.13 34.64
C GLN A 273 9.78 5.35 34.09
N GLU A 274 10.29 4.38 33.35
CA GLU A 274 11.61 4.46 32.71
C GLU A 274 11.69 5.59 31.66
N ALA A 275 10.61 5.81 30.90
CA ALA A 275 10.50 6.93 29.96
C ALA A 275 10.58 8.30 30.66
N VAL A 276 9.94 8.45 31.83
CA VAL A 276 10.01 9.68 32.63
C VAL A 276 11.41 9.87 33.23
N GLU A 277 12.01 8.80 33.76
CA GLU A 277 13.36 8.83 34.34
C GLU A 277 14.43 9.20 33.31
N THR A 278 14.24 8.84 32.05
CA THR A 278 15.18 9.16 30.97
C THR A 278 15.22 10.65 30.63
N GLN A 279 14.18 11.44 30.96
CA GLN A 279 14.06 12.90 30.73
C GLN A 279 14.25 13.38 29.27
N HIS A 280 14.29 12.47 28.29
CA HIS A 280 14.46 12.78 26.87
C HIS A 280 13.22 12.49 26.02
N VAL A 281 12.16 11.95 26.63
CA VAL A 281 10.90 11.66 25.93
C VAL A 281 10.01 12.90 25.94
N ASP A 282 9.44 13.23 24.78
CA ASP A 282 8.56 14.38 24.63
C ASP A 282 7.31 14.29 25.51
N LEU A 283 6.81 15.45 25.96
CA LEU A 283 5.70 15.54 26.92
C LEU A 283 4.38 14.99 26.35
N ASP A 284 4.15 15.16 25.05
CA ASP A 284 2.99 14.64 24.34
C ASP A 284 3.01 13.10 24.28
N VAL A 285 4.19 12.50 24.04
CA VAL A 285 4.38 11.05 24.07
C VAL A 285 4.10 10.51 25.48
N LEU A 286 4.66 11.12 26.52
CA LEU A 286 4.39 10.75 27.92
C LEU A 286 2.90 10.88 28.27
N TYR A 287 2.24 11.94 27.78
CA TYR A 287 0.80 12.11 27.94
C TYR A 287 0.02 10.97 27.27
N VAL A 288 0.33 10.63 26.01
CA VAL A 288 -0.31 9.53 25.27
C VAL A 288 -0.12 8.19 25.99
N MET A 289 1.09 7.92 26.48
CA MET A 289 1.39 6.72 27.27
C MET A 289 0.52 6.66 28.53
N SER A 290 0.47 7.73 29.31
CA SER A 290 -0.36 7.83 30.52
C SER A 290 -1.85 7.64 30.22
N ALA A 291 -2.37 8.29 29.17
CA ALA A 291 -3.76 8.18 28.76
C ALA A 291 -4.13 6.75 28.31
N LYS A 292 -3.21 6.04 27.65
CA LYS A 292 -3.40 4.63 27.26
C LYS A 292 -3.50 3.72 28.47
N ILE A 293 -2.68 3.92 29.49
CA ILE A 293 -2.72 3.16 30.74
C ILE A 293 -4.00 3.48 31.51
N SER A 294 -4.34 4.76 31.69
CA SER A 294 -5.57 5.19 32.38
C SER A 294 -6.83 4.60 31.75
N ARG A 295 -6.94 4.64 30.41
CA ARG A 295 -8.08 4.01 29.70
C ARG A 295 -8.15 2.49 29.91
N ARG A 296 -7.00 1.81 30.02
CA ARG A 296 -6.97 0.36 30.29
C ARG A 296 -7.36 0.05 31.73
N MET A 297 -6.95 0.87 32.69
CA MET A 297 -7.40 0.78 34.08
C MET A 297 -8.92 0.91 34.18
N VAL A 298 -9.51 1.93 33.53
CA VAL A 298 -10.98 2.11 33.50
C VAL A 298 -11.70 0.89 32.91
N LYS A 299 -11.16 0.31 31.83
CA LYS A 299 -11.74 -0.92 31.22
C LYS A 299 -11.64 -2.15 32.13
N LEU A 300 -10.62 -2.21 32.99
CA LEU A 300 -10.47 -3.28 33.98
C LEU A 300 -11.43 -3.07 35.17
N ASP A 301 -11.68 -1.84 35.59
CA ASP A 301 -12.65 -1.52 36.64
C ASP A 301 -14.11 -1.75 36.18
N SER A 302 -14.43 -1.41 34.92
CA SER A 302 -15.79 -1.56 34.39
C SER A 302 -16.23 -3.01 34.17
N THR A 303 -15.34 -4.00 34.32
CA THR A 303 -15.65 -5.42 34.10
C THR A 303 -16.17 -6.16 35.33
N GLN A 304 -16.56 -5.44 36.40
CA GLN A 304 -17.25 -5.96 37.61
C GLN A 304 -16.78 -7.37 38.04
N GLN A 305 -15.47 -7.56 38.29
CA GLN A 305 -15.03 -8.72 39.06
C GLN A 305 -14.95 -8.32 40.54
N PRO A 306 -15.91 -8.75 41.39
CA PRO A 306 -15.95 -8.35 42.81
C PRO A 306 -14.70 -8.75 43.62
N ASP A 307 -13.89 -9.68 43.11
CA ASP A 307 -12.63 -10.13 43.73
C ASP A 307 -11.37 -9.32 43.32
N LEU A 308 -11.44 -8.40 42.33
CA LEU A 308 -10.29 -7.55 41.97
C LEU A 308 -9.89 -6.59 43.10
N ALA A 309 -10.80 -6.32 44.04
CA ALA A 309 -10.53 -5.57 45.27
C ALA A 309 -9.46 -6.23 46.18
N LYS A 310 -9.16 -7.53 45.98
CA LYS A 310 -8.08 -8.25 46.69
C LYS A 310 -6.68 -8.00 46.08
N HIS A 311 -6.56 -7.44 44.88
CA HIS A 311 -5.27 -7.21 44.22
C HIS A 311 -4.77 -5.75 44.33
N ARG A 312 -4.75 -5.21 45.55
CA ARG A 312 -4.39 -3.79 45.80
C ARG A 312 -2.95 -3.44 45.44
N GLY A 313 -1.99 -4.38 45.53
CA GLY A 313 -0.55 -4.08 45.42
C GLY A 313 -0.13 -3.53 44.05
N TRP A 314 -0.42 -4.26 42.98
CA TRP A 314 -0.05 -3.84 41.62
C TRP A 314 -0.88 -2.63 41.16
N MET A 315 -2.17 -2.56 41.49
CA MET A 315 -3.02 -1.41 41.13
C MET A 315 -2.54 -0.13 41.81
N PHE A 316 -2.20 -0.21 43.11
CA PHE A 316 -1.64 0.93 43.84
C PHE A 316 -0.35 1.42 43.18
N THR A 317 0.51 0.50 42.75
CA THR A 317 1.75 0.84 42.02
C THR A 317 1.44 1.57 40.71
N VAL A 318 0.45 1.12 39.96
CA VAL A 318 0.00 1.77 38.72
C VAL A 318 -0.56 3.17 39.00
N TYR A 319 -1.49 3.31 39.94
CA TYR A 319 -2.08 4.60 40.31
C TYR A 319 -1.05 5.60 40.83
N LYS A 320 -0.12 5.15 41.69
CA LYS A 320 0.98 5.98 42.20
C LYS A 320 1.83 6.52 41.05
N SER A 321 2.20 5.65 40.12
CA SER A 321 3.03 6.02 38.96
C SER A 321 2.31 7.02 38.05
N LEU A 322 1.04 6.77 37.72
CA LEU A 322 0.23 7.69 36.91
C LEU A 322 0.09 9.06 37.58
N ARG A 323 -0.12 9.09 38.90
CA ARG A 323 -0.20 10.35 39.67
C ARG A 323 1.13 11.10 39.64
N GLN A 324 2.26 10.40 39.74
CA GLN A 324 3.59 11.00 39.64
C GLN A 324 3.82 11.61 38.24
N VAL A 325 3.51 10.87 37.17
CA VAL A 325 3.64 11.37 35.79
C VAL A 325 2.72 12.56 35.56
N HIS A 326 1.47 12.51 36.02
CA HIS A 326 0.54 13.62 35.87
C HIS A 326 1.04 14.90 36.58
N LYS A 327 1.55 14.77 37.82
CA LYS A 327 2.19 15.89 38.52
C LYS A 327 3.39 16.45 37.77
N PHE A 328 4.22 15.58 37.19
CA PHE A 328 5.37 15.99 36.39
C PHE A 328 4.94 16.76 35.13
N LEU A 329 3.97 16.24 34.37
CA LEU A 329 3.42 16.89 33.18
C LEU A 329 2.79 18.25 33.53
N GLN A 330 2.00 18.31 34.61
CA GLN A 330 1.37 19.55 35.07
C GLN A 330 2.42 20.60 35.46
N SER A 331 3.44 20.23 36.25
CA SER A 331 4.51 21.15 36.64
C SER A 331 5.28 21.73 35.45
N ARG A 332 5.53 20.89 34.42
CA ARG A 332 6.16 21.34 33.17
C ARG A 332 5.26 22.28 32.38
N TRP A 333 3.96 22.00 32.33
CA TRP A 333 2.97 22.86 31.70
C TRP A 333 2.85 24.21 32.42
N ASP A 334 2.76 24.22 33.75
CA ASP A 334 2.72 25.45 34.55
C ASP A 334 3.98 26.29 34.33
N THR A 335 5.16 25.66 34.23
CA THR A 335 6.43 26.34 33.93
C THR A 335 6.41 26.98 32.54
N ALA A 336 5.88 26.28 31.53
CA ALA A 336 5.73 26.82 30.18
C ALA A 336 4.76 28.00 30.15
N GLN A 337 3.62 27.88 30.82
CA GLN A 337 2.65 28.95 30.96
C GLN A 337 3.22 30.18 31.68
N LEU A 338 4.06 29.99 32.71
CA LEU A 338 4.73 31.09 33.39
C LEU A 338 5.72 31.82 32.47
N LYS A 339 6.49 31.10 31.65
CA LYS A 339 7.35 31.72 30.63
C LYS A 339 6.56 32.49 29.60
N TRP A 340 5.39 32.00 29.19
CA TRP A 340 4.52 32.70 28.23
C TRP A 340 3.76 33.88 28.82
N LYS A 341 3.67 33.96 30.16
CA LYS A 341 3.14 35.13 30.87
C LYS A 341 4.18 36.25 31.02
N GLU A 342 5.43 36.04 30.61
CA GLU A 342 6.35 37.17 30.46
C GLU A 342 5.71 38.17 29.47
N PRO A 343 5.60 39.46 29.85
CA PRO A 343 5.07 40.46 28.94
C PRO A 343 5.86 40.38 27.64
N LEU A 344 5.16 40.19 26.50
CA LEU A 344 5.77 40.42 25.19
C LEU A 344 6.52 41.74 25.30
N ALA A 345 7.84 41.72 25.09
CA ALA A 345 8.66 42.90 25.10
C ALA A 345 8.29 43.74 23.87
N MET A 346 7.13 44.40 23.92
CA MET A 346 6.61 45.31 22.92
C MET A 346 7.43 46.62 22.87
N ARG A 347 8.66 46.60 23.39
CA ARG A 347 9.58 47.72 23.33
C ARG A 347 9.98 48.03 21.89
N SER A 348 9.90 47.07 20.97
CA SER A 348 10.07 47.31 19.53
C SER A 348 8.80 47.87 18.85
N VAL A 349 7.64 47.82 19.52
CA VAL A 349 6.36 48.35 19.00
C VAL A 349 6.06 49.74 19.60
N MET A 350 6.80 50.14 20.63
CA MET A 350 6.56 51.39 21.35
C MET A 350 7.47 52.51 20.86
N ALA A 351 6.83 53.40 20.11
CA ALA A 351 7.13 54.82 19.89
C ALA A 351 8.43 55.14 19.13
N ASN A 352 8.30 55.22 17.81
CA ASN A 352 8.69 56.37 16.95
C ASN A 352 8.58 56.01 15.45
N GLU A 353 8.47 54.72 15.11
CA GLU A 353 8.53 54.23 13.72
C GLU A 353 7.18 53.75 13.16
N LEU A 354 6.10 53.78 13.96
CA LEU A 354 4.79 53.29 13.50
C LEU A 354 4.29 54.06 12.27
N GLU A 355 4.52 55.39 12.23
CA GLU A 355 4.19 56.24 11.07
C GLU A 355 5.00 55.88 9.82
N GLY A 356 6.26 55.42 10.01
CA GLY A 356 7.13 54.90 8.96
C GLY A 356 6.67 53.54 8.43
N ASP A 357 6.16 52.68 9.29
CA ASP A 357 5.68 51.33 8.93
C ASP A 357 4.32 51.34 8.21
N VAL A 358 3.51 52.41 8.35
CA VAL A 358 2.29 52.60 7.53
C VAL A 358 2.56 53.38 6.24
N SER A 359 3.71 54.06 6.13
CA SER A 359 4.09 54.81 4.93
C SER A 359 4.96 53.96 4.01
N PHE A 360 4.31 53.28 3.07
CA PHE A 360 5.01 52.55 2.01
C PHE A 360 5.65 53.53 1.01
N HIS A 361 6.96 53.76 1.15
CA HIS A 361 7.75 54.38 0.11
C HIS A 361 8.10 53.34 -0.95
N LEU A 362 7.57 53.52 -2.16
CA LEU A 362 7.87 52.70 -3.32
C LEU A 362 8.62 53.60 -4.31
N PRO A 363 9.95 53.76 -4.16
CA PRO A 363 10.69 54.84 -4.83
C PRO A 363 10.53 54.80 -6.35
N GLU A 364 10.43 53.59 -6.93
CA GLU A 364 10.17 53.40 -8.36
C GLU A 364 8.76 53.82 -8.77
N LEU A 365 7.75 53.52 -7.96
CA LEU A 365 6.36 53.96 -8.19
C LEU A 365 6.24 55.48 -8.00
N ASP A 366 6.89 56.02 -6.98
CA ASP A 366 6.93 57.45 -6.70
C ASP A 366 7.66 58.21 -7.81
N HIS A 367 8.79 57.68 -8.30
CA HIS A 367 9.49 58.22 -9.49
C HIS A 367 8.64 58.11 -10.75
N PHE A 368 7.94 56.99 -10.93
CA PHE A 368 7.06 56.78 -12.07
C PHE A 368 5.87 57.75 -12.06
N VAL A 369 5.22 57.94 -10.90
CA VAL A 369 4.10 58.88 -10.73
C VAL A 369 4.57 60.32 -10.87
N ALA A 370 5.71 60.70 -10.28
CA ALA A 370 6.32 62.01 -10.50
C ALA A 370 6.73 62.21 -11.97
N GLY A 371 7.18 61.15 -12.64
CA GLY A 371 7.48 61.11 -14.08
C GLY A 371 6.23 61.31 -14.94
N LEU A 372 5.10 60.68 -14.58
CA LEU A 372 3.80 60.87 -15.24
C LEU A 372 3.29 62.31 -15.07
N GLN A 373 3.48 62.91 -13.90
CA GLN A 373 3.13 64.32 -13.67
C GLN A 373 4.03 65.27 -14.47
N ARG A 374 5.33 64.96 -14.62
CA ARG A 374 6.26 65.73 -15.49
C ARG A 374 5.98 65.55 -16.99
N GLN A 375 5.41 64.42 -17.40
CA GLN A 375 4.99 64.17 -18.80
C GLN A 375 3.66 64.84 -19.17
N ARG A 376 2.86 65.29 -18.21
CA ARG A 376 1.68 66.14 -18.45
C ARG A 376 2.10 67.59 -18.69
N ARG A 377 2.72 67.87 -19.82
CA ARG A 377 2.75 69.25 -20.36
C ARG A 377 1.38 69.56 -20.96
N PRO A 378 0.74 70.70 -20.62
CA PRO A 378 -0.49 71.09 -21.30
C PRO A 378 -0.15 71.41 -22.76
N GLY A 379 -0.67 70.61 -23.69
CA GLY A 379 -0.56 70.86 -25.13
C GLY A 379 -0.03 69.73 -26.01
N HIS A 380 0.34 68.56 -25.47
CA HIS A 380 0.70 67.38 -26.28
C HIS A 380 -0.09 66.14 -25.84
N THR A 381 -1.36 66.07 -26.24
CA THR A 381 -2.04 64.77 -26.37
C THR A 381 -1.44 64.07 -27.59
N ARG A 382 -0.40 63.26 -27.36
CA ARG A 382 -0.24 62.09 -28.23
C ARG A 382 -1.40 61.18 -27.88
N ASP A 383 -2.27 60.92 -28.84
CA ASP A 383 -3.21 59.80 -28.76
C ASP A 383 -2.37 58.53 -28.63
N LEU A 384 -2.08 58.19 -27.38
CA LEU A 384 -1.56 56.90 -27.01
C LEU A 384 -2.77 55.99 -27.09
N GLU A 385 -3.02 55.47 -28.30
CA GLU A 385 -3.92 54.35 -28.50
C GLU A 385 -3.32 53.14 -27.77
N ARG A 386 -3.48 53.11 -26.45
CA ARG A 386 -3.23 51.91 -25.64
C ARG A 386 -4.36 50.96 -25.96
N TYR A 387 -4.22 50.21 -27.04
CA TYR A 387 -5.10 49.08 -27.30
C TYR A 387 -4.92 48.08 -26.16
N SER A 388 -5.99 47.83 -25.43
CA SER A 388 -6.06 46.67 -24.55
C SER A 388 -5.76 45.44 -25.39
N GLN A 389 -4.73 44.67 -25.01
CA GLN A 389 -4.42 43.39 -25.66
C GLN A 389 -5.37 42.26 -25.23
N LEU A 390 -6.37 42.57 -24.39
CA LEU A 390 -7.41 41.60 -24.01
C LEU A 390 -8.15 41.10 -25.24
N LEU A 391 -8.38 39.80 -25.30
CA LEU A 391 -9.11 39.16 -26.38
C LEU A 391 -10.55 39.70 -26.46
N PRO A 392 -10.94 40.39 -27.55
CA PRO A 392 -12.32 40.82 -27.74
C PRO A 392 -13.16 39.59 -28.11
N LEU A 393 -13.88 39.04 -27.13
CA LEU A 393 -14.80 37.93 -27.36
C LEU A 393 -16.18 38.45 -27.80
N SER A 394 -16.60 38.09 -29.02
CA SER A 394 -17.97 38.33 -29.49
C SER A 394 -18.94 37.37 -28.79
N HIS A 395 -20.16 37.84 -28.51
CA HIS A 395 -21.20 37.01 -27.89
C HIS A 395 -21.70 35.88 -28.82
N ASP A 396 -21.66 36.08 -30.14
CA ASP A 396 -22.22 35.14 -31.12
C ASP A 396 -21.21 34.13 -31.67
N THR A 397 -19.91 34.37 -31.47
CA THR A 397 -18.83 33.52 -31.99
C THR A 397 -18.16 32.76 -30.87
N PHE A 398 -17.95 31.44 -31.06
CA PHE A 398 -17.25 30.62 -30.08
C PHE A 398 -15.77 31.06 -29.97
N PRO A 399 -15.25 31.36 -28.77
CA PRO A 399 -13.88 31.83 -28.57
C PRO A 399 -12.81 30.85 -29.07
N CYS A 400 -11.82 31.37 -29.79
CA CYS A 400 -10.63 30.59 -30.13
C CYS A 400 -9.64 30.63 -28.96
N VAL A 401 -9.64 29.58 -28.14
CA VAL A 401 -8.77 29.47 -26.95
C VAL A 401 -7.28 29.46 -27.32
N GLY A 402 -6.92 28.99 -28.52
CA GLY A 402 -5.54 29.00 -29.01
C GLY A 402 -4.96 30.42 -29.22
N ALA A 403 -5.79 31.46 -29.23
CA ALA A 403 -5.34 32.85 -29.29
C ALA A 403 -4.95 33.43 -27.91
N ILE A 404 -5.23 32.70 -26.82
CA ILE A 404 -4.81 33.09 -25.46
C ILE A 404 -3.30 32.89 -25.35
N ASN A 405 -2.55 33.99 -25.34
CA ASN A 405 -1.11 33.95 -25.19
C ASN A 405 -0.79 33.73 -23.70
N GLY A 406 -0.56 32.48 -23.29
CA GLY A 406 -0.32 32.10 -21.88
C GLY A 406 0.95 32.70 -21.25
N LEU A 407 1.75 33.44 -22.01
CA LEU A 407 3.00 34.06 -21.58
C LEU A 407 2.83 35.59 -21.47
N GLY A 408 2.28 36.06 -20.34
CA GLY A 408 2.23 37.48 -20.00
C GLY A 408 1.18 37.84 -18.95
N ILE A 409 1.22 39.08 -18.46
CA ILE A 409 0.28 39.63 -17.46
C ILE A 409 -1.18 39.55 -17.95
N TYR A 410 -1.41 39.57 -19.27
CA TYR A 410 -2.73 39.50 -19.89
C TYR A 410 -3.33 38.08 -19.95
N GLY A 411 -2.52 37.03 -19.89
CA GLY A 411 -3.01 35.64 -19.98
C GLY A 411 -4.02 35.29 -18.87
N PHE A 412 -3.80 35.81 -17.66
CA PHE A 412 -4.73 35.63 -16.54
C PHE A 412 -6.10 36.28 -16.83
N TYR A 413 -6.10 37.48 -17.42
CA TYR A 413 -7.33 38.20 -17.74
C TYR A 413 -8.05 37.62 -18.95
N ASP A 414 -7.32 37.10 -19.94
CA ASP A 414 -7.88 36.43 -21.11
C ASP A 414 -8.59 35.12 -20.73
N LEU A 415 -7.98 34.33 -19.84
CA LEU A 415 -8.63 33.13 -19.27
C LEU A 415 -9.92 33.51 -18.54
N HIS A 416 -9.88 34.56 -17.70
CA HIS A 416 -11.07 35.03 -17.00
C HIS A 416 -12.16 35.52 -17.97
N THR A 417 -11.77 36.16 -19.07
CA THR A 417 -12.70 36.62 -20.11
C THR A 417 -13.35 35.44 -20.82
N PHE A 418 -12.60 34.36 -21.09
CA PHE A 418 -13.12 33.10 -21.61
C PHE A 418 -14.11 32.43 -20.65
N GLU A 419 -13.76 32.31 -19.36
CA GLU A 419 -14.64 31.73 -18.32
C GLU A 419 -15.95 32.50 -18.20
N LYS A 420 -15.88 33.84 -18.25
CA LYS A 420 -17.05 34.70 -18.22
C LYS A 420 -17.92 34.52 -19.47
N TRP A 421 -17.29 34.34 -20.64
CA TRP A 421 -18.01 34.04 -21.87
C TRP A 421 -18.73 32.69 -21.78
N VAL A 422 -18.08 31.66 -21.25
CA VAL A 422 -18.68 30.34 -21.04
C VAL A 422 -19.89 30.44 -20.11
N ALA A 423 -19.75 31.12 -18.97
CA ALA A 423 -20.82 31.28 -17.99
C ALA A 423 -22.07 32.01 -18.54
N GLY A 424 -21.87 32.97 -19.46
CA GLY A 424 -22.95 33.82 -19.98
C GLY A 424 -23.53 33.42 -21.32
N ASN A 425 -22.72 32.88 -22.24
CA ASN A 425 -23.09 32.74 -23.65
C ASN A 425 -23.17 31.29 -24.14
N LEU A 426 -22.59 30.31 -23.43
CA LEU A 426 -22.48 28.92 -23.91
C LEU A 426 -23.84 28.30 -24.22
N ASP A 427 -24.83 28.39 -23.32
CA ASP A 427 -26.16 27.81 -23.54
C ASP A 427 -26.90 28.46 -24.72
N SER A 428 -26.74 29.77 -24.93
CA SER A 428 -27.33 30.50 -26.07
C SER A 428 -26.68 30.04 -27.38
N TRP A 429 -25.35 29.98 -27.40
CA TRP A 429 -24.57 29.51 -28.54
C TRP A 429 -24.92 28.07 -28.91
N LEU A 430 -25.06 27.19 -27.91
CA LEU A 430 -25.48 25.80 -28.09
C LEU A 430 -26.84 25.69 -28.78
N ASN A 431 -27.82 26.49 -28.35
CA ASN A 431 -29.16 26.46 -28.93
C ASN A 431 -29.17 26.83 -30.42
N ASN A 432 -28.30 27.73 -30.84
CA ASN A 432 -28.20 28.18 -32.23
C ASN A 432 -27.43 27.20 -33.13
N HIS A 433 -26.61 26.30 -32.55
CA HIS A 433 -25.71 25.42 -33.31
C HIS A 433 -26.02 23.91 -33.18
N LYS A 434 -27.18 23.53 -32.60
CA LYS A 434 -27.61 22.14 -32.31
C LYS A 434 -27.43 21.09 -33.42
N LYS A 435 -27.34 21.51 -34.69
CA LYS A 435 -27.26 20.61 -35.86
C LYS A 435 -25.91 20.63 -36.58
N VAL A 436 -24.91 21.35 -36.08
CA VAL A 436 -23.59 21.50 -36.73
C VAL A 436 -22.62 20.50 -36.12
N PRO A 437 -22.17 19.45 -36.85
CA PRO A 437 -21.25 18.43 -36.29
C PRO A 437 -19.93 19.02 -35.78
N ILE A 438 -19.45 20.09 -36.43
CA ILE A 438 -18.19 20.81 -36.11
C ILE A 438 -18.27 21.50 -34.73
N ALA A 439 -19.46 21.69 -34.15
CA ALA A 439 -19.61 22.35 -32.86
C ALA A 439 -18.99 21.55 -31.70
N CYS A 440 -19.14 20.22 -31.69
CA CYS A 440 -18.50 19.34 -30.71
C CYS A 440 -16.98 19.39 -30.78
N GLU A 441 -16.43 19.38 -31.98
CA GLU A 441 -14.99 19.46 -32.22
C GLU A 441 -14.43 20.78 -31.67
N LYS A 442 -15.08 21.91 -31.96
CA LYS A 442 -14.68 23.22 -31.45
C LYS A 442 -14.69 23.30 -29.93
N ILE A 443 -15.74 22.78 -29.28
CA ILE A 443 -15.82 22.77 -27.81
C ILE A 443 -14.71 21.90 -27.24
N THR A 444 -14.44 20.74 -27.83
CA THR A 444 -13.46 19.78 -27.31
C THR A 444 -12.03 20.31 -27.47
N GLN A 445 -11.70 20.86 -28.64
CA GLN A 445 -10.41 21.55 -28.86
C GLN A 445 -10.22 22.72 -27.88
N ALA A 446 -11.28 23.49 -27.62
CA ALA A 446 -11.25 24.57 -26.66
C ALA A 446 -11.07 24.08 -25.21
N MET A 447 -11.74 23.00 -24.83
CA MET A 447 -11.61 22.37 -23.50
C MET A 447 -10.18 21.90 -23.26
N VAL A 448 -9.56 21.20 -24.23
CA VAL A 448 -8.16 20.74 -24.14
C VAL A 448 -7.19 21.90 -24.07
N SER A 449 -7.32 22.88 -24.99
CA SER A 449 -6.45 24.05 -25.03
C SER A 449 -6.57 24.89 -23.76
N TYR A 450 -7.79 25.08 -23.26
CA TYR A 450 -8.07 25.84 -22.04
C TYR A 450 -7.44 25.17 -20.83
N HIS A 451 -7.64 23.86 -20.68
CA HIS A 451 -7.03 23.10 -19.58
C HIS A 451 -5.51 23.22 -19.59
N GLN A 452 -4.86 23.09 -20.75
CA GLN A 452 -3.40 23.20 -20.86
C GLN A 452 -2.88 24.57 -20.41
N ILE A 453 -3.53 25.66 -20.86
CA ILE A 453 -3.11 27.03 -20.52
C ILE A 453 -3.46 27.35 -19.06
N ALA A 454 -4.70 27.09 -18.63
CA ALA A 454 -5.19 27.40 -17.29
C ALA A 454 -4.46 26.62 -16.19
N MET A 455 -4.11 25.34 -16.42
CA MET A 455 -3.36 24.55 -15.45
C MET A 455 -1.96 25.14 -15.19
N GLN A 456 -1.32 25.70 -16.22
CA GLN A 456 -0.02 26.37 -16.07
C GLN A 456 -0.16 27.72 -15.35
N THR A 457 -1.19 28.49 -15.68
CA THR A 457 -1.42 29.83 -15.10
C THR A 457 -1.95 29.79 -13.67
N TYR A 458 -2.79 28.82 -13.31
CA TYR A 458 -3.48 28.75 -12.01
C TYR A 458 -2.81 27.82 -10.99
N LYS A 459 -1.64 27.26 -11.30
CA LYS A 459 -0.93 26.27 -10.49
C LYS A 459 -0.86 26.58 -8.99
N ASP A 460 -0.69 27.86 -8.65
CA ASP A 460 -0.50 28.31 -7.26
C ASP A 460 -1.80 28.86 -6.62
N SER A 461 -2.94 28.80 -7.31
CA SER A 461 -4.24 29.32 -6.83
C SER A 461 -5.33 28.26 -6.84
N PRO A 462 -5.58 27.59 -5.69
CA PRO A 462 -6.64 26.57 -5.56
C PRO A 462 -8.05 27.07 -5.92
N GLY A 463 -8.31 28.37 -5.74
CA GLY A 463 -9.58 28.99 -6.11
C GLY A 463 -9.76 29.09 -7.63
N ASP A 464 -8.72 29.52 -8.34
CA ASP A 464 -8.78 29.66 -9.81
C ASP A 464 -8.79 28.28 -10.49
N ILE A 465 -8.08 27.29 -9.92
CA ILE A 465 -8.20 25.88 -10.31
C ILE A 465 -9.66 25.40 -10.19
N SER A 466 -10.39 25.83 -9.15
CA SER A 466 -11.79 25.44 -8.97
C SER A 466 -12.70 26.03 -10.04
N ILE A 467 -12.46 27.27 -10.49
CA ILE A 467 -13.19 27.89 -11.60
C ILE A 467 -12.84 27.22 -12.93
N MET A 468 -11.58 26.83 -13.13
CA MET A 468 -11.15 26.06 -14.30
C MET A 468 -11.90 24.73 -14.39
N MET A 469 -11.97 23.97 -13.29
CA MET A 469 -12.68 22.70 -13.25
C MET A 469 -14.19 22.89 -13.52
N LEU A 470 -14.81 23.93 -12.97
CA LEU A 470 -16.21 24.26 -13.22
C LEU A 470 -16.46 24.59 -14.70
N THR A 471 -15.57 25.36 -15.32
CA THR A 471 -15.68 25.76 -16.73
C THR A 471 -15.49 24.55 -17.66
N ILE A 472 -14.57 23.64 -17.35
CA ILE A 472 -14.40 22.35 -18.06
C ILE A 472 -15.68 21.51 -17.95
N LEU A 473 -16.31 21.45 -16.77
CA LEU A 473 -17.57 20.72 -16.60
C LEU A 473 -18.69 21.29 -17.48
N GLU A 474 -18.82 22.61 -17.56
CA GLU A 474 -19.84 23.26 -18.42
C GLU A 474 -19.59 22.97 -19.91
N LEU A 475 -18.33 22.99 -20.37
CA LEU A 475 -17.95 22.60 -21.73
C LEU A 475 -18.22 21.11 -21.99
N TRP A 476 -17.94 20.23 -21.02
CA TRP A 476 -18.25 18.81 -21.15
C TRP A 476 -19.77 18.56 -21.23
N ILE A 477 -20.59 19.25 -20.43
CA ILE A 477 -22.06 19.18 -20.49
C ILE A 477 -22.55 19.63 -21.87
N ALA A 478 -21.91 20.64 -22.46
CA ALA A 478 -22.20 21.10 -23.81
C ALA A 478 -21.96 19.98 -24.85
N CYS A 479 -20.83 19.27 -24.75
CA CYS A 479 -20.55 18.10 -25.59
C CYS A 479 -21.55 16.95 -25.37
N ASP A 480 -21.90 16.61 -24.12
CA ASP A 480 -22.89 15.54 -23.85
C ASP A 480 -24.27 15.88 -24.44
N LYS A 481 -24.72 17.15 -24.33
CA LYS A 481 -25.97 17.61 -24.95
C LYS A 481 -25.97 17.40 -26.47
N PHE A 482 -24.85 17.68 -27.14
CA PHE A 482 -24.70 17.43 -28.57
C PHE A 482 -24.65 15.95 -28.92
N ALA A 483 -23.84 15.17 -28.20
CA ALA A 483 -23.67 13.74 -28.43
C ALA A 483 -25.01 12.99 -28.27
N VAL A 484 -25.80 13.35 -27.24
CA VAL A 484 -27.16 12.84 -27.05
C VAL A 484 -28.11 13.31 -28.16
N GLY A 485 -27.94 14.52 -28.68
CA GLY A 485 -28.73 15.04 -29.78
C GLY A 485 -28.51 14.29 -31.10
N ILE A 486 -27.26 13.92 -31.40
CA ILE A 486 -26.88 13.17 -32.61
C ILE A 486 -27.19 11.67 -32.44
N HIS A 487 -26.89 11.13 -31.27
CA HIS A 487 -27.10 9.72 -30.93
C HIS A 487 -28.00 9.58 -29.68
N PRO A 488 -29.33 9.60 -29.84
CA PRO A 488 -30.28 9.54 -28.73
C PRO A 488 -30.11 8.32 -27.80
N GLN A 489 -29.55 7.22 -28.32
CA GLN A 489 -29.29 6.02 -27.53
C GLN A 489 -28.30 6.24 -26.38
N LEU A 490 -27.37 7.19 -26.53
CA LEU A 490 -26.46 7.57 -25.46
C LEU A 490 -27.24 8.03 -24.22
N ALA A 491 -28.46 8.54 -24.41
CA ALA A 491 -29.36 8.91 -23.32
C ALA A 491 -29.88 7.72 -22.49
N GLN A 492 -29.59 6.47 -22.83
CA GLN A 492 -29.88 5.31 -21.98
C GLN A 492 -28.68 4.92 -21.10
N TYR A 493 -27.53 5.53 -21.44
CA TYR A 493 -26.19 5.59 -20.86
C TYR A 493 -26.01 6.29 -19.51
N LYS A 494 -25.30 5.76 -18.50
CA LYS A 494 -24.72 6.63 -17.44
C LYS A 494 -23.51 7.41 -17.96
N HIS A 495 -23.40 8.70 -17.70
CA HIS A 495 -22.35 9.53 -18.33
C HIS A 495 -20.92 9.37 -17.77
N GLY A 496 -20.72 8.63 -16.68
CA GLY A 496 -19.39 8.26 -16.17
C GLY A 496 -18.62 9.34 -15.39
N VAL A 497 -19.09 10.59 -15.37
CA VAL A 497 -18.52 11.68 -14.56
C VAL A 497 -18.95 11.51 -13.09
N PRO A 498 -18.03 11.47 -12.11
CA PRO A 498 -18.39 11.31 -10.70
C PRO A 498 -19.22 12.49 -10.18
N GLU A 499 -20.33 12.22 -9.50
CA GLU A 499 -21.19 13.27 -8.94
C GLU A 499 -20.57 13.94 -7.70
N ASP A 500 -19.74 13.20 -6.94
CA ASP A 500 -19.15 13.69 -5.69
C ASP A 500 -17.86 14.51 -5.89
N ALA A 501 -17.24 14.44 -7.08
CA ALA A 501 -15.96 15.11 -7.35
C ALA A 501 -16.06 16.64 -7.23
N TRP A 502 -17.26 17.20 -7.38
CA TRP A 502 -17.50 18.65 -7.44
C TRP A 502 -17.73 19.29 -6.06
N GLN A 503 -17.86 18.48 -5.00
CA GLN A 503 -18.09 18.95 -3.63
C GLN A 503 -16.87 19.69 -3.06
N TRP A 504 -15.69 19.53 -3.68
CA TRP A 504 -14.42 20.07 -3.22
C TRP A 504 -14.03 21.39 -3.88
N LEU A 505 -14.87 21.94 -4.76
CA LEU A 505 -14.59 23.20 -5.45
C LEU A 505 -14.64 24.40 -4.48
N LEU A 506 -13.58 25.21 -4.49
CA LEU A 506 -13.45 26.43 -3.69
C LEU A 506 -14.07 27.63 -4.42
N LEU A 507 -15.40 27.70 -4.41
CA LEU A 507 -16.15 28.77 -5.08
C LEU A 507 -16.36 29.98 -4.16
N ARG A 508 -15.84 31.15 -4.57
CA ARG A 508 -15.92 32.39 -3.78
C ARG A 508 -17.22 33.16 -3.99
N PHE A 509 -17.83 33.07 -5.17
CA PHE A 509 -18.99 33.87 -5.56
C PHE A 509 -20.26 33.02 -5.70
N LYS A 510 -21.39 33.62 -5.32
CA LYS A 510 -22.72 33.00 -5.46
C LYS A 510 -23.02 32.60 -6.92
N SER A 511 -22.60 33.42 -7.88
CA SER A 511 -22.77 33.14 -9.31
C SER A 511 -22.12 31.82 -9.73
N ASP A 512 -20.95 31.49 -9.18
CA ASP A 512 -20.25 30.25 -9.48
C ASP A 512 -20.92 29.06 -8.79
N SER A 513 -21.44 29.25 -7.58
CA SER A 513 -22.27 28.23 -6.92
C SER A 513 -23.56 27.94 -7.69
N GLU A 514 -24.18 28.95 -8.32
CA GLU A 514 -25.35 28.78 -9.18
C GLU A 514 -25.01 28.06 -10.50
N ARG A 515 -23.83 28.32 -11.08
CA ARG A 515 -23.28 27.56 -12.22
C ARG A 515 -23.10 26.08 -11.85
N LEU A 516 -22.44 25.81 -10.72
CA LEU A 516 -22.25 24.43 -10.24
C LEU A 516 -23.58 23.73 -9.98
N TYR A 517 -24.54 24.41 -9.34
CA TYR A 517 -25.87 23.84 -9.10
C TYR A 517 -26.59 23.43 -10.40
N ARG A 518 -26.51 24.25 -11.46
CA ARG A 518 -27.05 23.90 -12.78
C ARG A 518 -26.34 22.68 -13.37
N ALA A 519 -25.02 22.63 -13.27
CA ALA A 519 -24.21 21.52 -13.76
C ALA A 519 -24.53 20.21 -13.02
N GLU A 520 -24.52 20.20 -11.69
CA GLU A 520 -24.89 19.04 -10.88
C GLU A 520 -26.32 18.56 -11.16
N ARG A 521 -27.27 19.49 -11.34
CA ARG A 521 -28.64 19.15 -11.70
C ARG A 521 -28.71 18.46 -13.06
N TYR A 522 -27.89 18.90 -14.03
CA TYR A 522 -27.76 18.21 -15.31
C TYR A 522 -27.25 16.79 -15.13
N LEU A 523 -26.12 16.59 -14.44
CA LEU A 523 -25.52 15.28 -14.18
C LEU A 523 -26.51 14.32 -13.50
N LYS A 524 -27.15 14.77 -12.40
CA LYS A 524 -28.14 13.98 -11.66
C LYS A 524 -29.33 13.59 -12.54
N ASN A 525 -29.91 14.53 -13.29
CA ASN A 525 -31.02 14.24 -14.19
C ASN A 525 -30.60 13.27 -15.32
N ARG A 526 -29.36 13.41 -15.79
CA ARG A 526 -28.76 12.57 -16.81
C ARG A 526 -28.49 11.15 -16.30
N ASN A 527 -28.43 10.87 -15.00
CA ASN A 527 -28.18 9.53 -14.43
C ASN A 527 -29.40 8.82 -13.79
N ARG A 528 -30.51 9.53 -13.52
CA ARG A 528 -31.65 9.08 -12.68
C ARG A 528 -32.30 7.71 -12.97
N ALA A 529 -32.19 7.15 -14.18
CA ALA A 529 -32.91 5.94 -14.58
C ALA A 529 -32.16 5.08 -15.61
N ARG A 530 -30.82 5.16 -15.64
CA ARG A 530 -30.02 4.71 -16.77
C ARG A 530 -29.13 3.51 -16.41
N LYS A 531 -28.86 2.69 -17.43
CA LYS A 531 -28.05 1.46 -17.33
C LYS A 531 -26.59 1.80 -16.95
N ASN A 532 -25.77 0.76 -16.93
CA ASN A 532 -24.31 0.73 -17.04
C ASN A 532 -23.65 1.88 -17.86
N SER A 533 -22.37 2.17 -17.62
CA SER A 533 -21.69 3.33 -18.23
C SER A 533 -21.08 2.95 -19.59
N PRO A 534 -21.20 3.79 -20.64
CA PRO A 534 -20.68 3.47 -21.96
C PRO A 534 -19.15 3.46 -22.01
N LEU A 535 -18.48 4.05 -21.01
CA LEU A 535 -17.02 4.09 -20.89
C LEU A 535 -16.42 2.88 -20.17
N TYR A 536 -17.17 2.25 -19.27
CA TYR A 536 -16.64 1.22 -18.35
C TYR A 536 -17.22 -0.17 -18.60
N ASP A 537 -18.28 -0.29 -19.41
CA ASP A 537 -18.88 -1.57 -19.75
C ASP A 537 -18.42 -2.03 -21.13
N PHE A 538 -17.46 -2.96 -21.13
CA PHE A 538 -16.87 -3.57 -22.32
C PHE A 538 -17.28 -5.03 -22.46
N GLY A 539 -17.55 -5.50 -23.69
CA GLY A 539 -17.78 -6.91 -23.99
C GLY A 539 -19.05 -7.52 -23.43
N LYS A 540 -20.05 -6.70 -23.04
CA LYS A 540 -21.38 -7.18 -22.61
C LYS A 540 -22.42 -6.93 -23.71
N PRO A 541 -23.41 -7.81 -23.91
CA PRO A 541 -24.47 -7.61 -24.90
C PRO A 541 -25.27 -6.31 -24.74
N GLU A 542 -25.41 -5.86 -23.48
CA GLU A 542 -26.10 -4.61 -23.15
C GLU A 542 -25.19 -3.38 -23.14
N SER A 543 -23.91 -3.51 -23.49
CA SER A 543 -22.98 -2.38 -23.52
C SER A 543 -23.27 -1.46 -24.70
N PHE A 544 -22.99 -0.18 -24.52
CA PHE A 544 -23.20 0.83 -25.57
C PHE A 544 -22.44 0.49 -26.88
N PRO A 545 -21.15 0.10 -26.86
CA PRO A 545 -20.42 -0.29 -28.07
C PRO A 545 -21.12 -1.40 -28.87
N VAL A 546 -21.67 -2.40 -28.18
CA VAL A 546 -22.37 -3.53 -28.81
C VAL A 546 -23.70 -3.10 -29.44
N VAL A 547 -24.50 -2.32 -28.71
CA VAL A 547 -25.79 -1.82 -29.22
C VAL A 547 -25.55 -0.88 -30.41
N PHE A 548 -24.54 -0.01 -30.33
CA PHE A 548 -24.16 0.88 -31.42
C PHE A 548 -23.70 0.12 -32.67
N PHE A 549 -22.87 -0.92 -32.48
CA PHE A 549 -22.41 -1.79 -33.56
C PHE A 549 -23.57 -2.43 -34.33
N GLN A 550 -24.62 -2.87 -33.62
CA GLN A 550 -25.79 -3.51 -34.24
C GLN A 550 -26.59 -2.58 -35.15
N GLU A 551 -26.52 -1.26 -34.93
CA GLU A 551 -27.20 -0.28 -35.77
C GLU A 551 -26.29 0.35 -36.83
N SER A 552 -24.97 0.30 -36.64
CA SER A 552 -24.01 0.90 -37.56
C SER A 552 -23.60 -0.06 -38.68
N THR A 553 -24.14 0.16 -39.87
CA THR A 553 -23.75 -0.57 -41.09
C THR A 553 -22.27 -0.42 -41.44
N GLN A 554 -21.66 0.71 -41.10
CA GLN A 554 -20.24 0.96 -41.31
C GLN A 554 -19.36 0.04 -40.45
N HIS A 555 -19.72 -0.14 -39.17
CA HIS A 555 -18.98 -1.03 -38.27
C HIS A 555 -19.16 -2.49 -38.65
N GLN A 556 -20.34 -2.88 -39.11
CA GLN A 556 -20.60 -4.24 -39.60
C GLN A 556 -19.75 -4.57 -40.83
N LYS A 557 -19.66 -3.66 -41.81
CA LYS A 557 -18.77 -3.81 -42.97
C LYS A 557 -17.30 -3.90 -42.55
N PHE A 558 -16.87 -3.04 -41.63
CA PHE A 558 -15.50 -3.07 -41.14
C PHE A 558 -15.15 -4.40 -40.43
N ALA A 559 -16.11 -4.98 -39.70
CA ALA A 559 -15.97 -6.32 -39.11
C ALA A 559 -15.79 -7.42 -40.17
N GLU A 560 -16.58 -7.34 -41.25
CA GLU A 560 -16.51 -8.26 -42.38
C GLU A 560 -15.16 -8.14 -43.11
N GLU A 561 -14.68 -6.92 -43.35
CA GLU A 561 -13.37 -6.65 -43.96
C GLU A 561 -12.22 -7.26 -43.12
N ILE A 562 -12.24 -7.05 -41.79
CA ILE A 562 -11.25 -7.66 -40.88
C ILE A 562 -11.31 -9.18 -40.94
N ALA A 563 -12.52 -9.76 -40.96
CA ALA A 563 -12.68 -11.22 -41.02
C ALA A 563 -12.20 -11.81 -42.36
N GLU A 564 -12.43 -11.11 -43.47
CA GLU A 564 -11.97 -11.51 -44.79
C GLU A 564 -10.43 -11.44 -44.89
N GLU A 565 -9.82 -10.36 -44.41
CA GLU A 565 -8.36 -10.21 -44.39
C GLU A 565 -7.70 -11.23 -43.46
N ALA A 566 -8.27 -11.48 -42.27
CA ALA A 566 -7.82 -12.50 -41.35
C ALA A 566 -7.88 -13.91 -41.97
N SER A 567 -8.93 -14.21 -42.73
CA SER A 567 -9.07 -15.48 -43.46
C SER A 567 -7.97 -15.64 -44.52
N LYS A 568 -7.69 -14.59 -45.30
CA LYS A 568 -6.59 -14.58 -46.29
C LYS A 568 -5.22 -14.73 -45.63
N LEU A 569 -5.00 -14.11 -44.46
CA LEU A 569 -3.77 -14.28 -43.68
C LEU A 569 -3.62 -15.70 -43.13
N GLN A 570 -4.72 -16.27 -42.63
CA GLN A 570 -4.75 -17.65 -42.14
C GLN A 570 -4.40 -18.63 -43.26
N GLU A 571 -4.98 -18.48 -44.45
CA GLU A 571 -4.69 -19.33 -45.60
C GLU A 571 -3.22 -19.22 -46.04
N ARG A 572 -2.67 -18.00 -46.09
CA ARG A 572 -1.25 -17.78 -46.34
C ARG A 572 -0.36 -18.47 -45.31
N LYS A 573 -0.68 -18.36 -44.02
CA LYS A 573 0.06 -19.00 -42.93
C LYS A 573 -0.06 -20.53 -42.96
N LEU A 574 -1.21 -21.08 -43.37
CA LEU A 574 -1.37 -22.51 -43.58
C LEU A 574 -0.54 -23.02 -44.76
N ASN A 575 -0.43 -22.25 -45.85
CA ASN A 575 0.43 -22.60 -46.98
C ASN A 575 1.91 -22.54 -46.61
N GLU A 576 2.34 -21.48 -45.90
CA GLU A 576 3.69 -21.37 -45.32
C GLU A 576 4.02 -22.57 -44.42
N LEU A 577 3.07 -22.98 -43.55
CA LEU A 577 3.24 -24.16 -42.70
C LEU A 577 3.40 -25.46 -43.52
N ARG A 578 2.64 -25.61 -44.61
CA ARG A 578 2.77 -26.77 -45.51
C ARG A 578 4.13 -26.79 -46.20
N GLU A 579 4.60 -25.64 -46.69
CA GLU A 579 5.91 -25.51 -47.34
C GLU A 579 7.06 -25.80 -46.36
N LEU A 580 7.02 -25.22 -45.16
CA LEU A 580 8.01 -25.47 -44.12
C LEU A 580 8.01 -26.93 -43.68
N ARG A 581 6.83 -27.57 -43.58
CA ARG A 581 6.74 -29.00 -43.26
C ARG A 581 7.32 -29.87 -44.37
N ALA A 582 7.06 -29.54 -45.64
CA ALA A 582 7.66 -30.26 -46.77
C ALA A 582 9.19 -30.11 -46.78
N SER A 583 9.72 -28.91 -46.53
CA SER A 583 11.16 -28.67 -46.43
C SER A 583 11.78 -29.38 -45.23
N TYR A 584 11.08 -29.43 -44.09
CA TYR A 584 11.50 -30.20 -42.92
C TYR A 584 11.58 -31.70 -43.25
N ASP A 585 10.54 -32.25 -43.87
CA ASP A 585 10.48 -33.67 -44.26
C ASP A 585 11.59 -34.00 -45.28
N GLU A 586 11.88 -33.12 -46.24
CA GLU A 586 12.98 -33.26 -47.19
C GLU A 586 14.35 -33.30 -46.49
N HIS A 587 14.62 -32.33 -45.62
CA HIS A 587 15.88 -32.28 -44.86
C HIS A 587 16.04 -33.49 -43.92
N MET A 588 14.96 -33.94 -43.29
CA MET A 588 14.96 -35.13 -42.44
C MET A 588 15.16 -36.42 -43.23
N ASN A 589 14.57 -36.56 -44.42
CA ASN A 589 14.81 -37.70 -45.30
C ASN A 589 16.28 -37.77 -45.75
N LEU A 590 16.90 -36.62 -46.08
CA LEU A 590 18.33 -36.55 -46.40
C LEU A 590 19.22 -36.89 -45.21
N TYR A 591 18.82 -36.50 -43.98
CA TYR A 591 19.52 -36.84 -42.75
C TYR A 591 19.45 -38.34 -42.42
N LEU A 592 18.30 -38.97 -42.67
CA LEU A 592 18.09 -40.41 -42.43
C LEU A 592 18.73 -41.28 -43.51
N GLY A 593 18.82 -40.78 -44.75
CA GLY A 593 19.32 -41.53 -45.91
C GLY A 593 20.84 -41.49 -46.13
N LYS A 594 21.59 -40.66 -45.40
CA LYS A 594 23.06 -40.52 -45.54
C LYS A 594 23.79 -40.89 -44.25
N SER A 595 24.92 -41.58 -44.36
CA SER A 595 25.89 -41.75 -43.26
C SER A 595 26.84 -40.55 -43.21
N CYS A 596 27.46 -40.28 -42.06
CA CYS A 596 28.52 -39.28 -41.99
C CYS A 596 29.77 -39.79 -42.72
N GLU A 597 30.43 -38.94 -43.51
CA GLU A 597 31.73 -39.28 -44.09
C GLU A 597 32.84 -39.19 -43.03
N GLU A 598 33.64 -40.24 -42.94
CA GLU A 598 34.83 -40.36 -42.09
C GLU A 598 36.07 -40.05 -42.94
N LEU A 599 36.91 -39.11 -42.52
CA LEU A 599 38.19 -38.80 -43.17
C LEU A 599 39.33 -39.43 -42.36
N ASN A 600 40.00 -40.43 -42.95
CA ASN A 600 41.20 -41.04 -42.40
C ASN A 600 42.44 -40.42 -43.06
N GLU A 601 43.21 -39.61 -42.35
CA GLU A 601 44.56 -39.22 -42.78
C GLU A 601 45.62 -40.14 -42.16
N ILE A 602 46.55 -40.64 -43.00
CA ILE A 602 47.69 -41.45 -42.56
C ILE A 602 48.81 -40.52 -42.08
N GLY A 603 49.09 -40.53 -40.77
CA GLY A 603 50.21 -39.81 -40.17
C GLY A 603 51.58 -40.35 -40.61
N ARG A 604 52.48 -39.47 -41.06
CA ARG A 604 53.90 -39.78 -41.29
C ARG A 604 54.63 -39.97 -39.96
N LEU A 605 54.47 -41.14 -39.31
CA LEU A 605 55.42 -41.75 -38.35
C LEU A 605 54.71 -42.89 -37.60
N GLY A 606 54.39 -43.97 -38.30
CA GLY A 606 54.45 -45.35 -37.79
C GLY A 606 53.79 -45.73 -36.45
N ILE A 607 52.85 -44.94 -35.92
CA ILE A 607 52.05 -45.27 -34.73
C ILE A 607 50.60 -44.97 -35.08
N LEU A 608 49.80 -46.03 -35.27
CA LEU A 608 48.38 -45.94 -35.58
C LEU A 608 47.58 -45.81 -34.28
N GLU A 609 47.45 -44.59 -33.75
CA GLU A 609 46.27 -44.20 -32.98
C GLU A 609 45.28 -43.58 -33.98
N PHE A 610 44.14 -44.25 -34.19
CA PHE A 610 43.06 -43.74 -35.01
C PHE A 610 42.23 -42.78 -34.14
N GLU A 611 42.39 -41.47 -34.32
CA GLU A 611 41.40 -40.49 -33.86
C GLU A 611 40.53 -40.08 -35.06
N GLU A 612 39.25 -40.43 -35.00
CA GLU A 612 38.23 -40.08 -36.00
C GLU A 612 37.81 -38.61 -35.84
N TRP A 613 38.19 -37.75 -36.79
CA TRP A 613 37.77 -36.35 -36.80
C TRP A 613 36.54 -36.17 -37.71
N HIS A 614 35.36 -36.02 -37.10
CA HIS A 614 34.13 -35.64 -37.81
C HIS A 614 33.91 -34.12 -37.73
N PHE A 615 33.78 -33.44 -38.87
CA PHE A 615 33.46 -32.01 -38.95
C PHE A 615 31.98 -31.81 -39.32
N PRO A 616 31.09 -31.48 -38.35
CA PRO A 616 29.65 -31.35 -38.60
C PRO A 616 29.32 -30.26 -39.63
N GLU A 617 30.16 -29.22 -39.73
CA GLU A 617 29.99 -28.12 -40.67
C GLU A 617 30.25 -28.50 -42.13
N LYS A 618 31.02 -29.58 -42.38
CA LYS A 618 31.32 -30.07 -43.74
C LYS A 618 30.53 -31.33 -44.10
N CYS A 619 29.88 -31.95 -43.12
CA CYS A 619 29.05 -33.12 -43.36
C CYS A 619 27.66 -32.73 -43.84
N GLU A 620 27.29 -33.16 -45.05
CA GLU A 620 25.96 -32.90 -45.62
C GLU A 620 24.82 -33.41 -44.73
N ARG A 621 25.01 -34.55 -44.05
CA ARG A 621 24.02 -35.11 -43.11
C ARG A 621 23.76 -34.16 -41.94
N CYS A 622 24.82 -33.69 -41.28
CA CYS A 622 24.73 -32.79 -40.13
C CYS A 622 24.22 -31.40 -40.54
N GLN A 623 24.58 -30.92 -41.72
CA GLN A 623 24.02 -29.70 -42.30
C GLN A 623 22.51 -29.82 -42.56
N SER A 624 22.03 -30.94 -43.12
CA SER A 624 20.59 -31.14 -43.33
C SER A 624 19.80 -31.15 -42.03
N LYS A 625 20.32 -31.78 -40.97
CA LYS A 625 19.71 -31.72 -39.62
C LYS A 625 19.67 -30.29 -39.08
N SER A 626 20.78 -29.56 -39.17
CA SER A 626 20.83 -28.16 -38.73
C SER A 626 19.87 -27.26 -39.51
N LYS A 627 19.67 -27.49 -40.80
CA LYS A 627 18.69 -26.77 -41.61
C LYS A 627 17.25 -27.07 -41.17
N ALA A 628 16.92 -28.33 -40.89
CA ALA A 628 15.62 -28.72 -40.35
C ALA A 628 15.34 -28.07 -38.98
N ASP A 629 16.33 -28.09 -38.08
CA ASP A 629 16.22 -27.51 -36.73
C ASP A 629 16.07 -25.98 -36.73
N LYS A 630 16.51 -25.30 -37.80
CA LYS A 630 16.43 -23.83 -37.96
C LYS A 630 15.10 -23.33 -38.53
N LEU A 631 14.22 -24.23 -38.99
CA LEU A 631 12.92 -23.82 -39.51
C LEU A 631 12.02 -23.34 -38.37
N THR A 632 11.52 -22.12 -38.47
CA THR A 632 10.60 -21.50 -37.49
C THR A 632 9.40 -20.88 -38.20
N ILE A 633 8.27 -20.81 -37.50
CA ILE A 633 7.06 -20.14 -37.98
C ILE A 633 6.39 -19.38 -36.84
N ASP A 634 5.97 -18.15 -37.12
CA ASP A 634 5.22 -17.34 -36.16
C ASP A 634 3.79 -17.85 -35.99
N VAL A 635 3.31 -17.87 -34.74
CA VAL A 635 1.94 -18.27 -34.41
C VAL A 635 0.95 -17.24 -34.94
N PHE A 636 0.09 -17.67 -35.87
CA PHE A 636 -1.03 -16.87 -36.32
C PHE A 636 -2.11 -16.78 -35.21
N LYS A 637 -2.51 -15.56 -34.87
CA LYS A 637 -3.62 -15.29 -33.93
C LYS A 637 -4.74 -14.60 -34.68
N TRP A 638 -5.97 -15.06 -34.48
CA TRP A 638 -7.14 -14.37 -35.03
C TRP A 638 -7.26 -12.98 -34.40
N PRO A 639 -7.52 -11.91 -35.19
CA PRO A 639 -7.47 -10.54 -34.68
C PRO A 639 -8.61 -10.20 -33.71
N LEU A 640 -9.74 -10.91 -33.79
CA LEU A 640 -10.90 -10.70 -32.94
C LEU A 640 -11.11 -11.86 -31.95
N PRO A 641 -11.64 -11.60 -30.75
CA PRO A 641 -11.98 -12.67 -29.81
C PRO A 641 -13.17 -13.50 -30.33
N SER A 642 -13.28 -14.75 -29.86
CA SER A 642 -14.39 -15.63 -30.22
C SER A 642 -15.74 -15.20 -29.61
N ASP A 643 -15.70 -14.40 -28.54
CA ASP A 643 -16.90 -13.80 -27.96
C ASP A 643 -17.41 -12.67 -28.86
N LYS A 644 -18.66 -12.80 -29.33
CA LYS A 644 -19.29 -11.83 -30.23
C LYS A 644 -19.43 -10.44 -29.61
N ALA A 645 -19.84 -10.34 -28.34
CA ALA A 645 -20.02 -9.05 -27.69
C ALA A 645 -18.66 -8.36 -27.50
N MET A 646 -17.63 -9.12 -27.15
CA MET A 646 -16.26 -8.59 -27.04
C MET A 646 -15.71 -8.13 -28.40
N ALA A 647 -15.91 -8.91 -29.46
CA ALA A 647 -15.48 -8.54 -30.80
C ALA A 647 -16.17 -7.27 -31.29
N GLN A 648 -17.49 -7.16 -31.09
CA GLN A 648 -18.27 -5.97 -31.44
C GLN A 648 -17.81 -4.72 -30.68
N SER A 649 -17.49 -4.84 -29.38
CA SER A 649 -16.90 -3.75 -28.62
C SER A 649 -15.54 -3.33 -29.19
N ILE A 650 -14.66 -4.28 -29.54
CA ILE A 650 -13.34 -3.96 -30.13
C ILE A 650 -13.50 -3.21 -31.45
N ILE A 651 -14.41 -3.64 -32.31
CA ILE A 651 -14.62 -2.99 -33.61
C ILE A 651 -15.11 -1.54 -33.43
N PHE A 652 -15.98 -1.30 -32.45
CA PHE A 652 -16.37 0.05 -32.06
C PHE A 652 -15.18 0.89 -31.58
N GLU A 653 -14.33 0.36 -30.69
CA GLU A 653 -13.14 1.07 -30.19
C GLU A 653 -12.10 1.33 -31.30
N MET A 654 -12.02 0.48 -32.32
CA MET A 654 -11.14 0.69 -33.48
C MET A 654 -11.66 1.79 -34.42
N ALA A 655 -12.97 2.03 -34.44
CA ALA A 655 -13.62 2.94 -35.38
C ALA A 655 -14.62 3.89 -34.68
N VAL A 656 -14.22 4.43 -33.52
CA VAL A 656 -15.09 5.28 -32.70
C VAL A 656 -15.64 6.44 -33.53
N PRO A 657 -16.97 6.64 -33.60
CA PRO A 657 -17.53 7.75 -34.34
C PRO A 657 -17.02 9.08 -33.79
N LEU A 658 -16.72 10.04 -34.68
CA LEU A 658 -16.13 11.35 -34.34
C LEU A 658 -16.76 12.02 -33.11
N VAL A 659 -18.09 11.96 -32.97
CA VAL A 659 -18.80 12.61 -31.85
C VAL A 659 -18.43 12.03 -30.47
N PHE A 660 -17.93 10.79 -30.42
CA PHE A 660 -17.50 10.10 -29.20
C PHE A 660 -15.98 10.07 -29.02
N GLY A 661 -15.21 10.15 -30.09
CA GLY A 661 -13.75 10.00 -30.08
C GLY A 661 -12.95 11.31 -30.03
N LEU A 662 -13.63 12.46 -29.87
CA LEU A 662 -13.02 13.79 -29.82
C LEU A 662 -12.41 14.13 -28.46
#